data_AF-R6RE40-F1
#
_entry.id   AF-R6RE40-F1
#
_cell.length_a   1.000
_cell.length_b   1.000
_cell.length_c   1.000
_cell.angle_alpha   90.00
_cell.angle_beta   90.00
_cell.angle_gamma   90.00
#
_symmetry.space_group_name_H-M   'P 1'
#
loop_
_entity.id
_entity.type
_entity.pdbx_description
1 polymer ?
#
loop_
_entity_poly.entity_id
_entity_poly.type
_entity_poly.pdbx_seq_one_letter_code
_entity_poly.pdbx_strand_id
1 'polypeptide(L)'
;MYKKYNVLMILLDAILSLVFVGGLFAISFLLGRNANINYAYGYIVFSMILISVSIFNIVYSSKIKRKIELLKAQEQLNLIEEKKKWVNENQDQVRDKILKLYKKCVIYLVINYLLILIGIIYSGFIFPTIIGQEQFAFLAGFAGVIVVWAWIIIFIVFVINFSFITYNKQTNHKNLDEFIKNILKEEQIDKKYHISLTLFSVECGISENKNQLVFLVGDLLLKYLSLDELKSIIYHEIAHYKNEDTKYLIKLTKYKLFFERFASEGLEYLLCPLLFKVSDETLLLETLSTQYYENKADDFVLSKSLNKEYALANVKIFGLSLFNQRMRTSINYNVFKNGKWSIEDAEAYYQDIYKYYMKNIDFIDLASKKHLKERVSTHPNVKERREKFYQGELDISLKENHCFDEDITNEFNVLNKRIAKLKIKNDFCLKYDEYQKQIANYQKKNTNELLDLLSQAMSFEDDDNALLIAQKLYAENEDNVVVNFALGTIFCNNFSSECIPYFQKVIESKQSFYQVQALMLLGNYYMCIGDEEGRNNIRNIQTKIIDNAKDSALVYNLLEKDKLIEYHNQEVINEINSLMQKYSFVEEVRAGIKTYNDVNCVHFLLVISNKYKDTEQLMVVNKQIKAYLDSINEQSGVMFCYKRGLKTFKNLKDDKYLIYRKDTIEK
;
A
#
# COMPACT_ATOMS: atom_id res chain seq x y z
N MET A 1 9.93 -8.35 -10.32
CA MET A 1 9.78 -9.35 -11.40
C MET A 1 10.11 -10.72 -10.83
N TYR A 2 9.08 -11.53 -10.55
CA TYR A 2 9.22 -12.88 -10.00
C TYR A 2 10.12 -13.71 -10.93
N LYS A 3 11.30 -14.14 -10.45
CA LYS A 3 11.97 -15.26 -11.11
C LYS A 3 11.00 -16.43 -11.04
N LYS A 4 10.70 -17.05 -12.18
CA LYS A 4 10.32 -18.46 -12.19
C LYS A 4 11.41 -19.19 -11.41
N TYR A 5 11.17 -19.48 -10.14
CA TYR A 5 11.89 -20.56 -9.51
C TYR A 5 11.63 -21.77 -10.40
N ASN A 6 12.69 -22.48 -10.77
CA ASN A 6 12.50 -23.79 -11.34
C ASN A 6 11.67 -24.57 -10.33
N VAL A 7 10.51 -25.06 -10.76
CA VAL A 7 9.65 -25.96 -9.97
C VAL A 7 10.50 -27.04 -9.28
N LEU A 8 11.61 -27.44 -9.91
CA LEU A 8 12.65 -28.30 -9.36
C LEU A 8 13.25 -27.85 -8.02
N MET A 9 13.56 -26.56 -7.82
CA MET A 9 14.14 -26.05 -6.55
C MET A 9 13.10 -26.10 -5.42
N ILE A 10 11.87 -25.66 -5.71
CA ILE A 10 10.72 -25.77 -4.79
C ILE A 10 10.49 -27.23 -4.40
N LEU A 11 10.58 -28.14 -5.39
CA LEU A 11 10.41 -29.58 -5.19
C LEU A 11 11.58 -30.19 -4.39
N LEU A 12 12.81 -29.72 -4.60
CA LEU A 12 13.98 -30.13 -3.82
C LEU A 12 13.88 -29.66 -2.36
N ASP A 13 13.50 -28.40 -2.11
CA ASP A 13 13.34 -27.86 -0.76
C ASP A 13 12.19 -28.56 0.00
N ALA A 14 11.11 -28.90 -0.71
CA ALA A 14 10.02 -29.73 -0.19
C ALA A 14 10.48 -31.14 0.20
N ILE A 15 11.25 -31.80 -0.68
CA ILE A 15 11.81 -33.12 -0.44
C ILE A 15 12.78 -33.08 0.75
N LEU A 16 13.67 -32.08 0.81
CA LEU A 16 14.63 -31.92 1.91
C LEU A 16 13.91 -31.69 3.25
N SER A 17 12.85 -30.90 3.27
CA SER A 17 12.03 -30.68 4.47
C SER A 17 11.34 -31.97 4.92
N LEU A 18 10.83 -32.77 3.98
CA LEU A 18 10.20 -34.06 4.25
C LEU A 18 11.22 -35.09 4.75
N VAL A 19 12.41 -35.14 4.14
CA VAL A 19 13.52 -35.99 4.58
C VAL A 19 14.00 -35.59 5.96
N PHE A 20 14.06 -34.29 6.28
CA PHE A 20 14.48 -33.82 7.59
C PHE A 20 13.47 -34.19 8.69
N VAL A 21 12.19 -33.87 8.51
CA VAL A 21 11.12 -34.19 9.49
C VAL A 21 10.94 -35.70 9.62
N GLY A 22 10.86 -36.41 8.48
CA GLY A 22 10.73 -37.86 8.44
C GLY A 22 11.95 -38.57 9.00
N GLY A 23 13.16 -38.05 8.75
CA GLY A 23 14.41 -38.56 9.29
C GLY A 23 14.50 -38.39 10.80
N LEU A 24 14.17 -37.21 11.33
CA LEU A 24 14.11 -36.97 12.77
C LEU A 24 13.13 -37.93 13.46
N PHE A 25 11.95 -38.11 12.88
CA PHE A 25 10.95 -39.05 13.38
C PHE A 25 11.46 -40.49 13.33
N ALA A 26 12.01 -40.93 12.20
CA ALA A 26 12.49 -42.30 11.99
C ALA A 26 13.67 -42.67 12.89
N ILE A 27 14.64 -41.77 13.08
CA ILE A 27 15.74 -41.96 14.03
C ILE A 27 15.18 -42.13 15.44
N SER A 28 14.27 -41.24 15.83
CA SER A 28 13.64 -41.30 17.15
C SER A 28 12.83 -42.58 17.35
N PHE A 29 12.14 -43.06 16.31
CA PHE A 29 11.42 -44.34 16.30
C PHE A 29 12.34 -45.54 16.53
N LEU A 30 13.48 -45.59 15.82
CA LEU A 30 14.46 -46.66 15.99
C LEU A 30 15.06 -46.66 17.41
N LEU A 31 15.37 -45.48 17.95
CA LEU A 31 15.87 -45.34 19.31
C LEU A 31 14.82 -45.74 20.35
N GLY A 32 13.56 -45.35 20.15
CA GLY A 32 12.45 -45.69 21.03
C GLY A 32 12.15 -47.19 21.08
N ARG A 33 12.28 -47.90 19.96
CA ARG A 33 12.13 -49.37 19.90
C ARG A 33 13.12 -50.11 20.81
N ASN A 34 14.30 -49.54 21.05
CA ASN A 34 15.37 -50.15 21.85
C ASN A 34 15.37 -49.66 23.32
N ALA A 35 14.46 -48.76 23.70
CA ALA A 35 14.39 -48.19 25.03
C ALA A 35 13.37 -48.93 25.91
N ASN A 36 13.77 -49.38 27.11
CA ASN A 36 12.91 -50.08 28.07
C ASN A 36 12.09 -49.14 28.98
N ILE A 37 11.85 -47.89 28.57
CA ILE A 37 11.21 -46.85 29.39
C ILE A 37 9.86 -46.47 28.77
N ASN A 38 8.79 -46.45 29.57
CA ASN A 38 7.46 -46.02 29.14
C ASN A 38 7.34 -44.48 29.18
N TYR A 39 7.47 -43.84 28.02
CA TYR A 39 7.38 -42.38 27.87
C TYR A 39 5.96 -41.86 27.58
N ALA A 40 4.93 -42.72 27.57
CA ALA A 40 3.58 -42.36 27.14
C ALA A 40 2.96 -41.20 27.96
N TYR A 41 3.08 -41.24 29.29
CA TYR A 41 2.56 -40.19 30.16
C TYR A 41 3.28 -38.85 29.97
N GLY A 42 4.61 -38.89 29.81
CA GLY A 42 5.41 -37.70 29.51
C GLY A 42 4.98 -37.05 28.19
N TYR A 43 4.63 -37.85 27.18
CA TYR A 43 4.15 -37.35 25.90
C TYR A 43 2.74 -36.81 25.91
N ILE A 44 1.84 -37.39 26.70
CA ILE A 44 0.53 -36.79 26.95
C ILE A 44 0.71 -35.39 27.53
N VAL A 45 1.57 -35.26 28.56
CA VAL A 45 1.87 -33.97 29.18
C VAL A 45 2.51 -32.99 28.18
N PHE A 46 3.51 -33.43 27.42
CA PHE A 46 4.17 -32.59 26.41
C PHE A 46 3.21 -32.15 25.30
N SER A 47 2.38 -33.08 24.81
CA SER A 47 1.34 -32.82 23.81
C SER A 47 0.33 -31.79 24.31
N MET A 48 -0.13 -31.93 25.56
CA MET A 48 -1.01 -30.95 26.19
C MET A 48 -0.35 -29.57 26.28
N ILE A 49 0.95 -29.50 26.60
CA ILE A 49 1.70 -28.23 26.63
C ILE A 49 1.73 -27.61 25.22
N LEU A 50 2.06 -28.38 24.19
CA LEU A 50 2.17 -27.89 22.81
C LEU A 50 0.82 -27.40 22.25
N ILE A 51 -0.27 -28.13 22.52
CA ILE A 51 -1.64 -27.67 22.20
C ILE A 51 -1.96 -26.39 22.98
N SER A 52 -1.68 -26.36 24.28
CA SER A 52 -2.00 -25.20 25.13
C SER A 52 -1.26 -23.95 24.68
N VAL A 53 0.01 -24.06 24.28
CA VAL A 53 0.80 -22.96 23.71
C VAL A 53 0.18 -22.49 22.39
N SER A 54 -0.20 -23.43 21.51
CA SER A 54 -0.82 -23.09 20.21
C SER A 54 -2.17 -22.38 20.40
N ILE A 55 -3.03 -22.88 21.30
CA ILE A 55 -4.32 -22.25 21.64
C ILE A 55 -4.07 -20.87 22.26
N PHE A 56 -3.12 -20.75 23.19
CA PHE A 56 -2.77 -19.47 23.79
C PHE A 56 -2.32 -18.46 22.72
N ASN A 57 -1.50 -18.87 21.77
CA ASN A 57 -1.02 -18.01 20.68
C ASN A 57 -2.18 -17.52 19.81
N ILE A 58 -3.08 -18.41 19.40
CA ILE A 58 -4.25 -18.05 18.59
C ILE A 58 -5.15 -17.08 19.35
N VAL A 59 -5.48 -17.39 20.61
CA VAL A 59 -6.39 -16.59 21.44
C VAL A 59 -5.79 -15.22 21.73
N TYR A 60 -4.51 -15.17 22.10
CA TYR A 60 -3.82 -13.92 22.42
C TYR A 60 -3.66 -13.02 21.19
N SER A 61 -3.25 -13.59 20.05
CA SER A 61 -3.17 -12.86 18.76
C SER A 61 -4.53 -12.29 18.37
N SER A 62 -5.58 -13.11 18.44
CA SER A 62 -6.96 -12.71 18.10
C SER A 62 -7.44 -11.60 19.03
N LYS A 63 -7.10 -11.67 20.32
CA LYS A 63 -7.44 -10.63 21.30
C LYS A 63 -6.73 -9.31 21.01
N ILE A 64 -5.45 -9.34 20.65
CA ILE A 64 -4.70 -8.12 20.28
C ILE A 64 -5.27 -7.52 19.00
N LYS A 65 -5.43 -8.31 17.95
CA LYS A 65 -5.98 -7.87 16.66
C LYS A 65 -7.34 -7.22 16.85
N ARG A 66 -8.26 -7.92 17.55
CA ARG A 66 -9.59 -7.40 17.84
C ARG A 66 -9.55 -6.13 18.69
N LYS A 67 -8.60 -6.02 19.63
CA LYS A 67 -8.44 -4.80 20.43
C LYS A 67 -8.08 -3.61 19.54
N ILE A 68 -7.20 -3.79 18.56
CA ILE A 68 -6.73 -2.72 17.66
C ILE A 68 -7.81 -2.35 16.63
N GLU A 69 -8.48 -3.35 16.05
CA GLU A 69 -9.57 -3.17 15.07
C GLU A 69 -10.78 -2.45 15.65
N LEU A 70 -11.07 -2.63 16.95
CA LEU A 70 -12.21 -2.02 17.62
C LEU A 70 -11.94 -0.62 18.20
N LEU A 71 -10.71 -0.09 18.11
CA LEU A 71 -10.42 1.25 18.61
C LEU A 71 -11.17 2.30 17.79
N LYS A 72 -11.88 3.19 18.49
CA LYS A 72 -12.46 4.39 17.89
C LYS A 72 -11.36 5.35 17.44
N ALA A 73 -11.63 6.18 16.43
CA ALA A 73 -10.64 7.09 15.88
C ALA A 73 -10.07 8.05 16.94
N GLN A 74 -10.88 8.50 17.91
CA GLN A 74 -10.40 9.33 19.01
C GLN A 74 -9.44 8.58 19.95
N GLU A 75 -9.69 7.30 20.22
CA GLU A 75 -8.81 6.47 21.05
C GLU A 75 -7.46 6.23 20.35
N GLN A 76 -7.51 5.99 19.03
CA GLN A 76 -6.31 5.87 18.19
C GLN A 76 -5.49 7.18 18.23
N LEU A 77 -6.16 8.33 18.11
CA LEU A 77 -5.51 9.64 18.19
C LEU A 77 -4.86 9.87 19.56
N ASN A 78 -5.57 9.57 20.66
CA ASN A 78 -5.03 9.71 22.01
C ASN A 78 -3.79 8.83 22.22
N LEU A 79 -3.81 7.59 21.70
CA LEU A 79 -2.66 6.68 21.74
C LEU A 79 -1.46 7.25 20.97
N ILE A 80 -1.68 7.83 19.79
CA ILE A 80 -0.62 8.47 18.99
C ILE A 80 0.01 9.62 19.78
N GLU A 81 -0.79 10.50 20.38
CA GLU A 81 -0.29 11.64 21.17
C GLU A 81 0.47 11.19 22.42
N GLU A 82 -0.03 10.18 23.14
CA GLU A 82 0.67 9.58 24.29
C GLU A 82 2.05 9.03 23.87
N LYS A 83 2.09 8.26 22.79
CA LYS A 83 3.34 7.68 22.27
C LYS A 83 4.29 8.75 21.75
N LYS A 84 3.77 9.80 21.09
CA LYS A 84 4.55 10.94 20.61
C LYS A 84 5.24 11.65 21.76
N LYS A 85 4.51 11.92 22.85
CA LYS A 85 5.09 12.49 24.07
C LYS A 85 6.22 11.60 24.62
N TRP A 86 5.96 10.30 24.75
CA TRP A 86 6.97 9.35 25.23
C TRP A 86 8.22 9.30 24.33
N VAL A 87 8.05 9.29 23.00
CA VAL A 87 9.16 9.30 22.02
C VAL A 87 10.00 10.57 22.17
N ASN A 88 9.37 11.73 22.30
CA ASN A 88 10.06 13.00 22.48
C ASN A 88 10.90 13.03 23.78
N GLU A 89 10.42 12.40 24.85
CA GLU A 89 11.13 12.31 26.13
C GLU A 89 12.24 11.23 26.13
N ASN A 90 12.25 10.30 25.16
CA ASN A 90 13.11 9.10 25.18
C ASN A 90 13.80 8.82 23.82
N GLN A 91 14.11 9.85 23.04
CA GLN A 91 14.57 9.75 21.64
C GLN A 91 15.73 8.76 21.44
N ASP A 92 16.75 8.77 22.31
CA ASP A 92 17.91 7.86 22.21
C ASP A 92 17.59 6.40 22.58
N GLN A 93 16.45 6.14 23.24
CA GLN A 93 16.05 4.80 23.68
C GLN A 93 15.07 4.11 22.71
N VAL A 94 14.48 4.85 21.77
CA VAL A 94 13.41 4.34 20.90
C VAL A 94 13.89 3.16 20.04
N ARG A 95 15.01 3.34 19.33
CA ARG A 95 15.60 2.29 18.49
C ARG A 95 15.97 1.05 19.27
N ASP A 96 16.56 1.21 20.44
CA ASP A 96 16.90 0.10 21.33
C ASP A 96 15.66 -0.66 21.83
N LYS A 97 14.58 0.06 22.16
CA LYS A 97 13.30 -0.54 22.52
C LYS A 97 12.73 -1.35 21.36
N ILE A 98 12.75 -0.81 20.14
CA ILE A 98 12.29 -1.51 18.93
C ILE A 98 13.11 -2.78 18.70
N LEU A 99 14.44 -2.70 18.72
CA LEU A 99 15.30 -3.89 18.54
C LEU A 99 15.07 -4.93 19.63
N LYS A 100 14.86 -4.51 20.89
CA LYS A 100 14.54 -5.43 22.00
C LYS A 100 13.19 -6.12 21.79
N LEU A 101 12.17 -5.42 21.28
CA LEU A 101 10.86 -6.00 20.97
C LEU A 101 10.97 -7.06 19.86
N TYR A 102 11.66 -6.74 18.77
CA TYR A 102 11.91 -7.70 17.69
C TYR A 102 12.73 -8.90 18.17
N LYS A 103 13.80 -8.67 18.96
CA LYS A 103 14.61 -9.76 19.54
C LYS A 103 13.77 -10.68 20.43
N LYS A 104 12.86 -10.15 21.26
CA LYS A 104 11.93 -10.96 22.07
C LYS A 104 11.04 -11.84 21.19
N CYS A 105 10.52 -11.29 20.10
CA CYS A 105 9.70 -12.06 19.16
C CYS A 105 10.52 -13.15 18.45
N VAL A 106 11.77 -12.89 18.07
CA VAL A 106 12.66 -13.90 17.46
C VAL A 106 12.94 -15.03 18.44
N ILE A 107 13.27 -14.70 19.70
CA ILE A 107 13.50 -15.71 20.75
C ILE A 107 12.24 -16.55 20.95
N TYR A 108 11.07 -15.92 21.04
CA TYR A 108 9.79 -16.62 21.17
C TYR A 108 9.54 -17.58 20.00
N LEU A 109 9.78 -17.11 18.77
CA LEU A 109 9.61 -17.89 17.56
C LEU A 109 10.55 -19.11 17.55
N VAL A 110 11.83 -18.92 17.87
CA VAL A 110 12.83 -20.01 17.97
C VAL A 110 12.40 -21.04 19.02
N ILE A 111 11.90 -20.59 20.18
CA ILE A 111 11.40 -21.51 21.22
C ILE A 111 10.21 -22.33 20.70
N ASN A 112 9.28 -21.73 19.97
CA ASN A 112 8.14 -22.47 19.38
C ASN A 112 8.61 -23.50 18.35
N TYR A 113 9.57 -23.15 17.48
CA TYR A 113 10.17 -24.11 16.55
C TYR A 113 10.86 -25.27 17.28
N LEU A 114 11.62 -24.99 18.34
CA LEU A 114 12.26 -26.02 19.16
C LEU A 114 11.22 -26.93 19.81
N LEU A 115 10.11 -26.39 20.33
CA LEU A 115 9.02 -27.19 20.89
C LEU A 115 8.39 -28.11 19.84
N ILE A 116 8.18 -27.63 18.61
CA ILE A 116 7.66 -28.45 17.50
C ILE A 116 8.65 -29.57 17.14
N LEU A 117 9.96 -29.26 17.06
CA LEU A 117 10.99 -30.26 16.76
C LEU A 117 11.10 -31.31 17.87
N ILE A 118 11.07 -30.90 19.14
CA ILE A 118 11.02 -31.83 20.28
C ILE A 118 9.76 -32.69 20.19
N GLY A 119 8.62 -32.10 19.81
CA GLY A 119 7.37 -32.85 19.57
C GLY A 119 7.50 -33.93 18.51
N ILE A 120 8.17 -33.65 17.38
CA ILE A 120 8.46 -34.65 16.34
C ILE A 120 9.32 -35.78 16.90
N ILE A 121 10.39 -35.44 17.62
CA ILE A 121 11.31 -36.42 18.23
C ILE A 121 10.56 -37.31 19.23
N TYR A 122 9.81 -36.70 20.15
CA TYR A 122 9.07 -37.43 21.19
C TYR A 122 7.94 -38.29 20.60
N SER A 123 7.29 -37.82 19.53
CA SER A 123 6.34 -38.62 18.74
C SER A 123 7.01 -39.86 18.17
N GLY A 124 8.19 -39.72 17.57
CA GLY A 124 8.97 -40.84 17.04
C GLY A 124 9.33 -41.86 18.11
N PHE A 125 9.85 -41.43 19.27
CA PHE A 125 10.22 -42.31 20.38
C PHE A 125 9.09 -43.21 20.89
N ILE A 126 7.84 -42.74 20.85
CA ILE A 126 6.71 -43.40 21.52
C ILE A 126 5.87 -44.20 20.54
N PHE A 127 5.91 -43.86 19.26
CA PHE A 127 5.19 -44.55 18.20
C PHE A 127 5.40 -46.08 18.18
N PRO A 128 6.61 -46.65 18.41
CA PRO A 128 6.80 -48.11 18.52
C PRO A 128 6.05 -48.74 19.71
N THR A 129 6.00 -48.05 20.85
CA THR A 129 5.31 -48.49 22.07
C THR A 129 3.79 -48.50 21.89
N ILE A 130 3.26 -47.57 21.08
CA ILE A 130 1.83 -47.44 20.81
C ILE A 130 1.33 -48.49 19.80
N ILE A 131 2.08 -48.78 18.73
CA ILE A 131 1.67 -49.75 17.70
C ILE A 131 1.51 -51.17 18.26
N GLY A 132 2.25 -51.50 19.33
CA GLY A 132 2.16 -52.80 20.00
C GLY A 132 1.04 -52.94 21.03
N GLN A 133 0.25 -51.89 21.31
CA GLN A 133 -0.76 -51.89 22.38
C GLN A 133 -2.05 -51.18 21.95
N GLU A 134 -3.13 -51.95 21.72
CA GLU A 134 -4.43 -51.44 21.22
C GLU A 134 -5.04 -50.30 22.06
N GLN A 135 -4.81 -50.35 23.38
CA GLN A 135 -5.27 -49.36 24.36
C GLN A 135 -4.69 -47.94 24.15
N PHE A 136 -3.68 -47.78 23.28
CA PHE A 136 -3.04 -46.49 22.99
C PHE A 136 -3.25 -45.98 21.56
N ALA A 137 -4.13 -46.59 20.75
CA ALA A 137 -4.37 -46.22 19.35
C ALA A 137 -4.67 -44.71 19.13
N PHE A 138 -5.36 -44.06 20.08
CA PHE A 138 -5.60 -42.61 20.07
C PHE A 138 -4.30 -41.78 20.11
N LEU A 139 -3.27 -42.23 20.84
CA LEU A 139 -1.96 -41.55 20.91
C LEU A 139 -1.19 -41.65 19.59
N ALA A 140 -1.35 -42.74 18.83
CA ALA A 140 -0.74 -42.89 17.49
C ALA A 140 -1.39 -41.94 16.48
N GLY A 141 -2.71 -41.78 16.54
CA GLY A 141 -3.43 -40.76 15.76
C GLY A 141 -2.93 -39.35 16.10
N PHE A 142 -2.72 -39.05 17.38
CA PHE A 142 -2.21 -37.75 17.83
C PHE A 142 -0.76 -37.48 17.39
N ALA A 143 0.11 -38.48 17.45
CA ALA A 143 1.49 -38.42 16.92
C ALA A 143 1.49 -38.17 15.40
N GLY A 144 0.61 -38.81 14.66
CA GLY A 144 0.42 -38.55 13.23
C GLY A 144 0.01 -37.10 12.96
N VAL A 145 -0.92 -36.54 13.74
CA VAL A 145 -1.35 -35.14 13.62
C VAL A 145 -0.19 -34.18 13.91
N ILE A 146 0.58 -34.37 14.98
CA ILE A 146 1.74 -33.50 15.28
C ILE A 146 2.76 -33.54 14.14
N VAL A 147 3.08 -34.72 13.60
CA VAL A 147 4.05 -34.87 12.50
C VAL A 147 3.54 -34.19 11.23
N VAL A 148 2.26 -34.34 10.88
CA VAL A 148 1.66 -33.66 9.73
C VAL A 148 1.63 -32.14 9.92
N TRP A 149 1.27 -31.67 11.11
CA TRP A 149 1.25 -30.23 11.45
C TRP A 149 2.66 -29.62 11.40
N ALA A 150 3.64 -30.30 11.99
CA ALA A 150 5.03 -29.85 11.95
C ALA A 150 5.58 -29.85 10.53
N TRP A 151 5.21 -30.85 9.72
CA TRP A 151 5.56 -30.90 8.30
C TRP A 151 4.95 -29.73 7.53
N ILE A 152 3.68 -29.38 7.72
CA ILE A 152 3.04 -28.22 7.06
C ILE A 152 3.76 -26.91 7.42
N ILE A 153 4.07 -26.70 8.71
CA ILE A 153 4.76 -25.49 9.18
C ILE A 153 6.17 -25.40 8.58
N ILE A 154 6.94 -26.48 8.60
CA ILE A 154 8.31 -26.52 8.06
C ILE A 154 8.28 -26.40 6.53
N PHE A 155 7.34 -27.07 5.86
CA PHE A 155 7.16 -26.97 4.41
C PHE A 155 6.87 -25.54 3.96
N ILE A 156 5.96 -24.83 4.62
CA ILE A 156 5.63 -23.43 4.29
C ILE A 156 6.88 -22.54 4.41
N VAL A 157 7.66 -22.70 5.48
CA VAL A 157 8.90 -21.93 5.73
C VAL A 157 9.96 -22.16 4.64
N PHE A 158 10.20 -23.42 4.27
CA PHE A 158 11.27 -23.78 3.35
C PHE A 158 10.89 -23.60 1.88
N VAL A 159 9.63 -23.82 1.51
CA VAL A 159 9.18 -23.86 0.11
C VAL A 159 8.66 -22.51 -0.39
N ILE A 160 8.02 -21.71 0.47
CA ILE A 160 7.37 -20.44 0.06
C ILE A 160 8.33 -19.25 0.22
N ASN A 161 9.12 -19.21 1.30
CA ASN A 161 9.87 -18.00 1.68
C ASN A 161 11.34 -17.95 1.21
N PHE A 162 11.86 -18.99 0.54
CA PHE A 162 13.21 -18.96 -0.04
C PHE A 162 13.28 -18.34 -1.44
N SER A 163 12.14 -17.87 -1.97
CA SER A 163 12.15 -16.96 -3.11
C SER A 163 12.67 -15.59 -2.66
N PHE A 164 13.42 -14.90 -3.52
CA PHE A 164 14.07 -13.60 -3.32
C PHE A 164 15.49 -13.63 -2.76
N ILE A 165 16.46 -13.56 -3.67
CA ILE A 165 17.36 -12.40 -3.82
C ILE A 165 17.77 -12.39 -5.30
N THR A 166 17.39 -11.34 -6.02
CA THR A 166 17.93 -11.03 -7.33
C THR A 166 18.90 -9.90 -7.18
N TYR A 167 20.15 -10.17 -7.53
CA TYR A 167 21.18 -9.15 -7.65
C TYR A 167 20.94 -8.42 -8.96
N ASN A 168 20.67 -7.12 -8.90
CA ASN A 168 20.71 -6.30 -10.09
C ASN A 168 22.17 -6.19 -10.53
N LYS A 169 22.39 -6.37 -11.83
CA LYS A 169 23.70 -6.21 -12.45
C LYS A 169 24.04 -4.73 -12.42
N GLN A 170 25.24 -4.40 -11.94
CA GLN A 170 25.73 -3.03 -11.83
C GLN A 170 25.70 -2.34 -13.21
N THR A 171 25.06 -1.18 -13.25
CA THR A 171 25.14 -0.19 -14.33
C THR A 171 26.30 0.75 -14.04
N ASN A 172 27.00 1.19 -15.08
CA ASN A 172 28.13 2.10 -14.93
C ASN A 172 27.61 3.54 -15.13
N HIS A 173 27.66 4.36 -14.08
CA HIS A 173 27.27 5.77 -14.10
C HIS A 173 28.52 6.61 -13.85
N LYS A 174 29.20 7.05 -14.90
CA LYS A 174 30.58 7.55 -14.83
C LYS A 174 30.67 8.88 -14.08
N ASN A 175 29.82 9.85 -14.44
CA ASN A 175 29.89 11.19 -13.88
C ASN A 175 29.35 11.20 -12.44
N LEU A 176 28.29 10.44 -12.19
CA LEU A 176 27.75 10.26 -10.85
C LEU A 176 28.70 9.50 -9.92
N ASP A 177 29.43 8.50 -10.43
CA ASP A 177 30.47 7.79 -9.67
C ASP A 177 31.59 8.74 -9.26
N GLU A 178 32.11 9.54 -10.19
CA GLU A 178 33.15 10.53 -9.90
C GLU A 178 32.69 11.56 -8.87
N PHE A 179 31.46 12.06 -9.00
CA PHE A 179 30.86 13.02 -8.07
C PHE A 179 30.76 12.46 -6.65
N ILE A 180 30.16 11.27 -6.46
CA ILE A 180 30.02 10.65 -5.14
C ILE A 180 31.39 10.27 -4.56
N LYS A 181 32.32 9.78 -5.38
CA LYS A 181 33.68 9.44 -4.95
C LYS A 181 34.42 10.64 -4.35
N ASN A 182 34.29 11.81 -4.97
CA ASN A 182 34.91 13.02 -4.48
C ASN A 182 34.34 13.42 -3.11
N ILE A 183 33.02 13.32 -2.92
CA ILE A 183 32.38 13.61 -1.63
C ILE A 183 32.83 12.62 -0.55
N LEU A 184 32.88 11.31 -0.86
CA LEU A 184 33.37 10.30 0.09
C LEU A 184 34.83 10.55 0.50
N LYS A 185 35.68 11.01 -0.44
CA LYS A 185 37.06 11.37 -0.16
C LYS A 185 37.16 12.59 0.77
N GLU A 186 36.35 13.62 0.54
CA GLU A 186 36.27 14.79 1.43
C GLU A 186 35.84 14.41 2.85
N GLU A 187 34.89 13.46 2.97
CA GLU A 187 34.40 12.96 4.25
C GLU A 187 35.27 11.89 4.89
N GLN A 188 36.40 11.56 4.26
CA GLN A 188 37.36 10.54 4.71
C GLN A 188 36.72 9.16 4.91
N ILE A 189 35.76 8.81 4.04
CA ILE A 189 35.07 7.53 4.07
C ILE A 189 35.76 6.57 3.11
N ASP A 190 36.61 5.69 3.66
CA ASP A 190 37.23 4.60 2.91
C ASP A 190 36.34 3.35 2.95
N LYS A 191 35.32 3.32 2.10
CA LYS A 191 34.40 2.20 1.99
C LYS A 191 34.01 1.96 0.54
N LYS A 192 33.90 0.68 0.16
CA LYS A 192 33.33 0.30 -1.14
C LYS A 192 31.89 0.80 -1.20
N TYR A 193 31.50 1.34 -2.35
CA TYR A 193 30.14 1.81 -2.56
C TYR A 193 29.59 1.36 -3.92
N HIS A 194 28.28 1.44 -4.05
CA HIS A 194 27.52 1.19 -5.26
C HIS A 194 26.48 2.30 -5.41
N ILE A 195 26.19 2.69 -6.66
CA ILE A 195 25.22 3.72 -6.99
C ILE A 195 24.15 3.10 -7.86
N SER A 196 22.90 3.35 -7.51
CA SER A 196 21.71 3.01 -8.28
C SER A 196 20.98 4.30 -8.64
N LEU A 197 20.99 4.63 -9.94
CA LEU A 197 20.19 5.74 -10.48
C LEU A 197 18.75 5.27 -10.67
N THR A 198 17.81 6.01 -10.09
CA THR A 198 16.37 5.70 -10.18
C THR A 198 15.69 6.72 -11.09
N LEU A 199 15.20 6.26 -12.24
CA LEU A 199 14.40 7.10 -13.13
C LEU A 199 13.06 7.47 -12.48
N PHE A 200 12.57 8.66 -12.84
CA PHE A 200 11.31 9.24 -12.39
C PHE A 200 11.23 9.50 -10.88
N SER A 201 12.35 9.85 -10.25
CA SER A 201 12.43 10.01 -8.79
C SER A 201 13.12 11.29 -8.34
N VAL A 202 12.66 11.83 -7.21
CA VAL A 202 13.26 12.96 -6.46
C VAL A 202 13.93 12.47 -5.17
N GLU A 203 14.05 11.17 -4.98
CA GLU A 203 14.59 10.60 -3.76
C GLU A 203 16.12 10.49 -3.83
N CYS A 204 16.75 10.74 -2.69
CA CYS A 204 18.13 10.37 -2.45
C CYS A 204 18.16 9.54 -1.17
N GLY A 205 19.00 8.51 -1.11
CA GLY A 205 19.05 7.63 0.04
C GLY A 205 20.38 6.91 0.15
N ILE A 206 20.83 6.68 1.38
CA ILE A 206 21.95 5.78 1.67
C ILE A 206 21.51 4.54 2.44
N SER A 207 22.13 3.40 2.12
CA SER A 207 22.01 2.19 2.93
C SER A 207 23.32 1.42 2.97
N GLU A 208 23.41 0.45 3.86
CA GLU A 208 24.57 -0.44 3.98
C GLU A 208 24.18 -1.89 3.65
N ASN A 209 24.92 -2.52 2.74
CA ASN A 209 24.74 -3.92 2.37
C ASN A 209 26.09 -4.62 2.18
N LYS A 210 26.30 -5.79 2.81
CA LYS A 210 27.54 -6.59 2.71
C LYS A 210 28.84 -5.76 2.85
N ASN A 211 28.89 -4.86 3.83
CA ASN A 211 30.00 -3.92 4.08
C ASN A 211 30.25 -2.90 2.94
N GLN A 212 29.26 -2.64 2.09
CA GLN A 212 29.30 -1.60 1.07
C GLN A 212 28.22 -0.56 1.32
N LEU A 213 28.49 0.69 0.96
CA LEU A 213 27.45 1.73 0.90
C LEU A 213 26.67 1.59 -0.41
N VAL A 214 25.36 1.77 -0.35
CA VAL A 214 24.49 1.80 -1.53
C VAL A 214 23.80 3.15 -1.56
N PHE A 215 24.10 3.93 -2.59
CA PHE A 215 23.48 5.22 -2.87
C PHE A 215 22.33 5.01 -3.87
N LEU A 216 21.16 5.52 -3.53
CA LEU A 216 20.01 5.64 -4.40
C LEU A 216 19.89 7.11 -4.76
N VAL A 217 19.90 7.44 -6.05
CA VAL A 217 19.81 8.84 -6.51
C VAL A 217 18.79 8.95 -7.63
N GLY A 218 17.78 9.80 -7.43
CA GLY A 218 16.76 10.11 -8.40
C GLY A 218 17.26 10.97 -9.55
N ASP A 219 16.86 10.65 -10.78
CA ASP A 219 17.19 11.39 -11.99
C ASP A 219 16.71 12.86 -11.99
N LEU A 220 15.58 13.15 -11.34
CA LEU A 220 15.07 14.53 -11.26
C LEU A 220 15.95 15.42 -10.41
N LEU A 221 16.63 14.86 -9.40
CA LEU A 221 17.65 15.59 -8.65
C LEU A 221 18.83 15.90 -9.55
N LEU A 222 19.32 14.91 -10.29
CA LEU A 222 20.45 15.07 -11.21
C LEU A 222 20.14 16.07 -12.32
N LYS A 223 18.89 16.13 -12.79
CA LYS A 223 18.46 16.99 -13.89
C LYS A 223 18.22 18.44 -13.47
N TYR A 224 17.78 18.70 -12.23
CA TYR A 224 17.29 20.03 -11.83
C TYR A 224 17.99 20.68 -10.64
N LEU A 225 18.89 19.97 -9.96
CA LEU A 225 19.75 20.54 -8.94
C LEU A 225 21.15 20.80 -9.49
N SER A 226 21.73 21.92 -9.09
CA SER A 226 23.14 22.23 -9.24
C SER A 226 24.02 21.25 -8.45
N LEU A 227 25.31 21.23 -8.75
CA LEU A 227 26.26 20.33 -8.09
C LEU A 227 26.35 20.59 -6.58
N ASP A 228 26.29 21.85 -6.13
CA ASP A 228 26.36 22.17 -4.70
C ASP A 228 25.05 21.82 -3.97
N GLU A 229 23.89 22.02 -4.61
CA GLU A 229 22.60 21.54 -4.10
C GLU A 229 22.61 20.00 -3.96
N LEU A 230 23.01 19.26 -4.99
CA LEU A 230 23.16 17.80 -4.95
C LEU A 230 24.13 17.37 -3.85
N LYS A 231 25.29 18.04 -3.74
CA LYS A 231 26.31 17.74 -2.75
C LYS A 231 25.76 17.89 -1.33
N SER A 232 24.96 18.92 -1.09
CA SER A 232 24.31 19.15 0.21
C SER A 232 23.34 18.02 0.60
N ILE A 233 22.55 17.50 -0.36
CA ILE A 233 21.68 16.33 -0.14
C ILE A 233 22.51 15.08 0.14
N ILE A 234 23.60 14.85 -0.59
CA ILE A 234 24.49 13.71 -0.33
C ILE A 234 25.16 13.81 1.05
N TYR A 235 25.48 15.01 1.54
CA TYR A 235 25.96 15.18 2.91
C TYR A 235 24.90 14.82 3.96
N HIS A 236 23.63 15.17 3.74
CA HIS A 236 22.53 14.73 4.61
C HIS A 236 22.47 13.19 4.68
N GLU A 237 22.54 12.53 3.53
CA GLU A 237 22.57 11.07 3.49
C GLU A 237 23.81 10.48 4.18
N ILE A 238 25.00 11.04 3.94
CA ILE A 238 26.22 10.63 4.64
C ILE A 238 26.10 10.81 6.16
N ALA A 239 25.34 11.80 6.62
CA ALA A 239 25.07 11.99 8.04
C ALA A 239 24.34 10.79 8.64
N HIS A 240 23.34 10.23 7.95
CA HIS A 240 22.66 9.01 8.40
C HIS A 240 23.64 7.82 8.57
N TYR A 241 24.63 7.69 7.68
CA TYR A 241 25.69 6.70 7.86
C TYR A 241 26.58 7.00 9.07
N LYS A 242 27.02 8.26 9.23
CA LYS A 242 27.88 8.68 10.36
C LYS A 242 27.17 8.56 11.72
N ASN A 243 25.86 8.78 11.75
CA ASN A 243 24.99 8.65 12.92
C ASN A 243 24.60 7.18 13.23
N GLU A 244 25.11 6.21 12.46
CA GLU A 244 24.82 4.79 12.57
C GLU A 244 23.36 4.39 12.30
N ASP A 245 22.59 5.25 11.62
CA ASP A 245 21.21 4.99 11.25
C ASP A 245 21.11 3.78 10.32
N THR A 246 22.03 3.69 9.36
CA THR A 246 22.18 2.57 8.42
C THR A 246 22.48 1.25 9.15
N LYS A 247 23.28 1.27 10.23
CA LYS A 247 23.56 0.08 11.05
C LYS A 247 22.33 -0.38 11.83
N TYR A 248 21.56 0.56 12.36
CA TYR A 248 20.27 0.26 12.99
C TYR A 248 19.32 -0.40 11.98
N LEU A 249 19.17 0.19 10.79
CA LEU A 249 18.33 -0.34 9.73
C LEU A 249 18.76 -1.75 9.31
N ILE A 250 20.06 -2.04 9.18
CA ILE A 250 20.53 -3.42 8.91
C ILE A 250 20.04 -4.40 9.99
N LYS A 251 20.19 -4.06 11.28
CA LYS A 251 19.77 -4.94 12.38
C LYS A 251 18.26 -5.16 12.35
N LEU A 252 17.50 -4.09 12.16
CA LEU A 252 16.05 -4.12 12.05
C LEU A 252 15.60 -4.98 10.86
N THR A 253 16.17 -4.76 9.68
CA THR A 253 15.88 -5.53 8.46
C THR A 253 16.22 -7.00 8.64
N LYS A 254 17.32 -7.35 9.33
CA LYS A 254 17.62 -8.75 9.66
C LYS A 254 16.52 -9.39 10.50
N TYR A 255 15.94 -8.68 11.46
CA TYR A 255 14.81 -9.17 12.22
C TYR A 255 13.55 -9.28 11.36
N LYS A 256 13.18 -8.25 10.60
CA LYS A 256 12.01 -8.25 9.70
C LYS A 256 12.10 -9.42 8.70
N LEU A 257 13.24 -9.60 8.01
CA LEU A 257 13.50 -10.72 7.10
C LEU A 257 13.45 -12.09 7.80
N PHE A 258 13.83 -12.17 9.08
CA PHE A 258 13.68 -13.41 9.84
C PHE A 258 12.20 -13.75 10.04
N PHE A 259 11.35 -12.79 10.38
CA PHE A 259 9.91 -13.01 10.52
C PHE A 259 9.24 -13.34 9.19
N GLU A 260 9.54 -12.60 8.13
CA GLU A 260 9.00 -12.90 6.79
C GLU A 260 9.32 -14.34 6.36
N ARG A 261 10.49 -14.86 6.75
CA ARG A 261 10.90 -16.24 6.45
C ARG A 261 10.27 -17.30 7.35
N PHE A 262 10.20 -17.03 8.66
CA PHE A 262 9.87 -18.03 9.68
C PHE A 262 8.52 -17.81 10.37
N ALA A 263 7.76 -16.80 9.99
CA ALA A 263 6.44 -16.48 10.52
C ALA A 263 5.61 -15.75 9.45
N SER A 264 5.56 -16.32 8.24
CA SER A 264 4.77 -15.75 7.13
C SER A 264 3.29 -15.59 7.49
N GLU A 265 2.59 -14.80 6.69
CA GLU A 265 1.18 -14.47 6.86
C GLU A 265 0.33 -15.71 7.21
N GLY A 266 -0.41 -15.62 8.31
CA GLY A 266 -1.22 -16.73 8.83
C GLY A 266 -0.51 -17.65 9.85
N LEU A 267 0.78 -17.94 9.69
CA LEU A 267 1.54 -18.76 10.66
C LEU A 267 1.90 -18.00 11.93
N GLU A 268 2.02 -16.68 11.84
CA GLU A 268 2.25 -15.77 12.98
C GLU A 268 1.23 -15.95 14.12
N TYR A 269 -0.04 -16.24 13.82
CA TYR A 269 -1.08 -16.53 14.82
C TYR A 269 -0.77 -17.76 15.68
N LEU A 270 -0.05 -18.73 15.10
CA LEU A 270 0.32 -19.99 15.74
C LEU A 270 1.68 -19.90 16.43
N LEU A 271 2.62 -19.16 15.85
CA LEU A 271 4.03 -19.23 16.23
C LEU A 271 4.53 -18.05 17.07
N CYS A 272 3.95 -16.85 16.92
CA CYS A 272 4.39 -15.69 17.68
C CYS A 272 3.28 -14.63 17.82
N PRO A 273 2.46 -14.70 18.89
CA PRO A 273 1.32 -13.81 19.03
C PRO A 273 1.71 -12.38 19.41
N LEU A 274 2.98 -12.17 19.77
CA LEU A 274 3.57 -10.86 20.02
C LEU A 274 3.85 -10.08 18.74
N LEU A 275 3.92 -10.76 17.57
CA LEU A 275 4.31 -10.12 16.32
C LEU A 275 3.35 -8.98 15.93
N PHE A 276 2.04 -9.17 16.07
CA PHE A 276 1.03 -8.13 15.81
C PHE A 276 1.17 -6.91 16.73
N LYS A 277 1.45 -7.14 18.02
CA LYS A 277 1.67 -6.04 18.95
C LYS A 277 2.94 -5.29 18.60
N VAL A 278 3.98 -6.02 18.20
CA VAL A 278 5.27 -5.44 17.83
C VAL A 278 5.16 -4.69 16.51
N SER A 279 4.53 -5.22 15.47
CA SER A 279 4.40 -4.54 14.17
C SER A 279 3.80 -3.14 14.32
N ASP A 280 2.69 -3.04 15.05
CA ASP A 280 1.95 -1.78 15.17
C ASP A 280 2.66 -0.81 16.11
N GLU A 281 3.18 -1.30 17.24
CA GLU A 281 3.92 -0.47 18.18
C GLU A 281 5.24 0.01 17.59
N THR A 282 5.97 -0.84 16.86
CA THR A 282 7.24 -0.45 16.24
C THR A 282 7.03 0.48 15.06
N LEU A 283 6.01 0.25 14.22
CA LEU A 283 5.71 1.16 13.12
C LEU A 283 5.40 2.57 13.63
N LEU A 284 4.60 2.68 14.69
CA LEU A 284 4.27 3.97 15.30
C LEU A 284 5.50 4.63 15.94
N LEU A 285 6.30 3.88 16.70
CA LEU A 285 7.51 4.40 17.33
C LEU A 285 8.58 4.81 16.30
N GLU A 286 8.75 4.03 15.21
CA GLU A 286 9.63 4.38 14.09
C GLU A 286 9.15 5.71 13.49
N THR A 287 7.88 5.78 13.06
CA THR A 287 7.29 6.97 12.43
C THR A 287 7.47 8.23 13.29
N LEU A 288 7.21 8.14 14.59
CA LEU A 288 7.30 9.27 15.52
C LEU A 288 8.74 9.69 15.84
N SER A 289 9.72 8.79 15.69
CA SER A 289 11.13 9.07 16.00
C SER A 289 11.95 9.47 14.77
N THR A 290 11.49 9.20 13.55
CA THR A 290 12.23 9.53 12.32
C THR A 290 12.60 11.02 12.26
N GLN A 291 11.68 11.92 12.60
CA GLN A 291 11.96 13.37 12.55
C GLN A 291 13.14 13.78 13.43
N TYR A 292 13.39 13.08 14.54
CA TYR A 292 14.56 13.34 15.38
C TYR A 292 15.88 12.97 14.68
N TYR A 293 15.92 11.83 13.99
CA TYR A 293 17.11 11.38 13.27
C TYR A 293 17.36 12.22 12.01
N GLU A 294 16.30 12.65 11.32
CA GLU A 294 16.39 13.64 10.23
C GLU A 294 16.98 14.97 10.72
N ASN A 295 16.56 15.46 11.89
CA ASN A 295 17.13 16.68 12.47
C ASN A 295 18.62 16.53 12.80
N LYS A 296 19.06 15.36 13.30
CA LYS A 296 20.49 15.06 13.52
C LYS A 296 21.29 15.02 12.21
N ALA A 297 20.68 14.52 11.13
CA ALA A 297 21.30 14.54 9.81
C ALA A 297 21.39 15.97 9.26
N ASP A 298 20.34 16.77 9.43
CA ASP A 298 20.35 18.21 9.08
C ASP A 298 21.46 18.97 9.86
N ASP A 299 21.69 18.66 11.13
CA ASP A 299 22.75 19.30 11.93
C ASP A 299 24.16 19.06 11.36
N PHE A 300 24.38 17.92 10.71
CA PHE A 300 25.64 17.65 10.03
C PHE A 300 25.81 18.55 8.80
N VAL A 301 24.75 18.80 8.02
CA VAL A 301 24.81 19.68 6.85
C VAL A 301 25.11 21.12 7.26
N LEU A 302 24.59 21.59 8.40
CA LEU A 302 24.90 22.93 8.94
C LEU A 302 26.42 23.16 9.12
N SER A 303 27.19 22.10 9.38
CA SER A 303 28.64 22.18 9.51
C SER A 303 29.41 22.29 8.18
N LYS A 304 28.73 22.13 7.03
CA LYS A 304 29.34 22.00 5.70
C LYS A 304 29.35 23.29 4.87
N SER A 305 28.90 24.41 5.43
CA SER A 305 28.84 25.71 4.72
C SER A 305 28.03 25.69 3.42
N LEU A 306 27.07 24.77 3.28
CA LEU A 306 26.15 24.65 2.13
C LEU A 306 24.70 24.95 2.54
N ASN A 307 24.52 25.86 3.50
CA ASN A 307 23.22 26.06 4.13
C ASN A 307 22.19 26.60 3.15
N LYS A 308 22.58 27.57 2.31
CA LYS A 308 21.68 28.15 1.31
C LYS A 308 21.31 27.10 0.25
N GLU A 309 22.29 26.32 -0.19
CA GLU A 309 22.15 25.29 -1.21
C GLU A 309 21.25 24.15 -0.70
N TYR A 310 21.39 23.75 0.56
CA TYR A 310 20.52 22.74 1.16
C TYR A 310 19.08 23.24 1.34
N ALA A 311 18.89 24.49 1.79
CA ALA A 311 17.57 25.10 1.86
C ALA A 311 16.92 25.15 0.47
N LEU A 312 17.68 25.58 -0.55
CA LEU A 312 17.20 25.69 -1.92
C LEU A 312 16.85 24.32 -2.51
N ALA A 313 17.71 23.31 -2.31
CA ALA A 313 17.48 21.94 -2.73
C ALA A 313 16.20 21.38 -2.11
N ASN A 314 15.97 21.58 -0.81
CA ASN A 314 14.75 21.11 -0.14
C ASN A 314 13.47 21.76 -0.70
N VAL A 315 13.50 23.06 -1.03
CA VAL A 315 12.33 23.73 -1.65
C VAL A 315 12.09 23.21 -3.07
N LYS A 316 13.14 23.01 -3.87
CA LYS A 316 13.03 22.42 -5.21
C LYS A 316 12.52 20.97 -5.17
N ILE A 317 13.06 20.14 -4.27
CA ILE A 317 12.62 18.75 -4.06
C ILE A 317 11.16 18.70 -3.65
N PHE A 318 10.73 19.59 -2.73
CA PHE A 318 9.32 19.71 -2.37
C PHE A 318 8.45 20.04 -3.60
N GLY A 319 8.82 21.03 -4.41
CA GLY A 319 8.04 21.36 -5.61
C GLY A 319 8.04 20.24 -6.66
N LEU A 320 9.16 19.55 -6.86
CA LEU A 320 9.26 18.42 -7.79
C LEU A 320 8.45 17.19 -7.31
N SER A 321 8.38 16.95 -5.99
CA SER A 321 7.64 15.82 -5.41
C SER A 321 6.12 15.98 -5.54
N LEU A 322 5.61 17.21 -5.67
CA LEU A 322 4.20 17.44 -5.93
C LEU A 322 3.73 16.94 -7.31
N PHE A 323 4.64 16.69 -8.25
CA PHE A 323 4.30 16.32 -9.64
C PHE A 323 4.93 15.01 -10.11
N ASN A 324 5.99 14.50 -9.47
CA ASN A 324 6.74 13.35 -9.98
C ASN A 324 5.85 12.09 -10.16
N GLN A 325 4.88 11.86 -9.27
CA GLN A 325 3.99 10.69 -9.29
C GLN A 325 2.83 10.78 -10.30
N ARG A 326 2.61 11.93 -10.94
CA ARG A 326 1.51 12.11 -11.89
C ARG A 326 1.70 11.29 -13.17
N MET A 327 0.62 10.67 -13.64
CA MET A 327 0.59 9.91 -14.87
C MET A 327 0.77 10.83 -16.08
N ARG A 328 1.79 10.56 -16.90
CA ARG A 328 2.03 11.29 -18.16
C ARG A 328 1.45 10.49 -19.31
N THR A 329 0.12 10.54 -19.43
CA THR A 329 -0.66 9.62 -20.25
C THR A 329 -0.26 9.61 -21.73
N SER A 330 0.01 10.77 -22.33
CA SER A 330 0.48 10.89 -23.71
C SER A 330 1.85 10.24 -23.93
N ILE A 331 2.81 10.52 -23.05
CA ILE A 331 4.16 9.94 -23.08
C ILE A 331 4.08 8.43 -22.87
N ASN A 332 3.35 7.99 -21.84
CA ASN A 332 3.13 6.58 -21.56
C ASN A 332 2.50 5.86 -22.76
N TYR A 333 1.51 6.47 -23.43
CA TYR A 333 0.90 5.93 -24.63
C TYR A 333 1.94 5.70 -25.73
N ASN A 334 2.81 6.66 -26.01
CA ASN A 334 3.88 6.52 -27.00
C ASN A 334 4.86 5.41 -26.63
N VAL A 335 5.33 5.39 -25.39
CA VAL A 335 6.27 4.39 -24.87
C VAL A 335 5.69 2.99 -24.97
N PHE A 336 4.43 2.83 -24.55
CA PHE A 336 3.71 1.56 -24.63
C PHE A 336 3.55 1.15 -26.10
N LYS A 337 3.02 2.01 -26.96
CA LYS A 337 2.81 1.75 -28.38
C LYS A 337 4.09 1.33 -29.11
N ASN A 338 5.21 1.99 -28.79
CA ASN A 338 6.50 1.74 -29.41
C ASN A 338 7.30 0.62 -28.71
N GLY A 339 6.89 0.20 -27.51
CA GLY A 339 7.56 -0.80 -26.68
C GLY A 339 8.91 -0.35 -26.11
N LYS A 340 9.20 0.97 -26.11
CA LYS A 340 10.44 1.58 -25.60
C LYS A 340 10.28 3.08 -25.42
N TRP A 341 11.08 3.65 -24.53
CA TRP A 341 11.34 5.09 -24.43
C TRP A 341 12.24 5.53 -25.58
N SER A 342 11.79 6.55 -26.32
CA SER A 342 12.65 7.32 -27.23
C SER A 342 13.37 8.45 -26.48
N ILE A 343 14.31 9.11 -27.15
CA ILE A 343 14.97 10.29 -26.58
C ILE A 343 13.95 11.42 -26.46
N GLU A 344 13.10 11.57 -27.46
CA GLU A 344 12.03 12.56 -27.52
C GLU A 344 11.00 12.36 -26.40
N ASP A 345 10.63 11.12 -26.08
CA ASP A 345 9.73 10.81 -24.95
C ASP A 345 10.38 11.16 -23.60
N ALA A 346 11.68 10.90 -23.44
CA ALA A 346 12.42 11.22 -22.22
C ALA A 346 12.59 12.75 -22.04
N GLU A 347 12.90 13.47 -23.12
CA GLU A 347 12.96 14.93 -23.11
C GLU A 347 11.58 15.55 -22.81
N ALA A 348 10.53 15.05 -23.45
CA ALA A 348 9.15 15.49 -23.18
C ALA A 348 8.77 15.28 -21.70
N TYR A 349 9.19 14.15 -21.10
CA TYR A 349 8.97 13.86 -19.69
C TYR A 349 9.57 14.94 -18.79
N TYR A 350 10.82 15.32 -19.02
CA TYR A 350 11.47 16.38 -18.23
C TYR A 350 10.83 17.75 -18.50
N GLN A 351 10.55 18.09 -19.76
CA GLN A 351 9.93 19.36 -20.12
C GLN A 351 8.54 19.53 -19.49
N ASP A 352 7.74 18.47 -19.41
CA ASP A 352 6.43 18.52 -18.74
C ASP A 352 6.57 18.81 -17.24
N ILE A 353 7.58 18.21 -16.59
CA ILE A 353 7.90 18.50 -15.17
C ILE A 353 8.33 19.95 -15.00
N TYR A 354 9.21 20.44 -15.86
CA TYR A 354 9.69 21.81 -15.82
C TYR A 354 8.51 22.80 -15.96
N LYS A 355 7.67 22.61 -16.97
CA LYS A 355 6.49 23.47 -17.20
C LYS A 355 5.55 23.47 -16.01
N TYR A 356 5.26 22.30 -15.45
CA TYR A 356 4.39 22.20 -14.28
C TYR A 356 4.99 22.90 -13.06
N TYR A 357 6.28 22.68 -12.77
CA TYR A 357 6.96 23.32 -11.66
C TYR A 357 6.92 24.84 -11.80
N MET A 358 7.31 25.36 -12.98
CA MET A 358 7.37 26.80 -13.23
C MET A 358 5.99 27.45 -13.23
N LYS A 359 4.93 26.76 -13.72
CA LYS A 359 3.53 27.23 -13.62
C LYS A 359 3.10 27.46 -12.17
N ASN A 360 3.62 26.66 -11.24
CA ASN A 360 3.19 26.62 -9.83
C ASN A 360 4.26 27.14 -8.86
N ILE A 361 5.25 27.88 -9.36
CA ILE A 361 6.41 28.34 -8.57
C ILE A 361 5.99 29.21 -7.38
N ASP A 362 4.96 30.06 -7.55
CA ASP A 362 4.47 30.94 -6.49
C ASP A 362 3.84 30.16 -5.33
N PHE A 363 3.12 29.07 -5.64
CA PHE A 363 2.59 28.17 -4.60
C PHE A 363 3.72 27.46 -3.86
N ILE A 364 4.76 27.01 -4.57
CA ILE A 364 5.92 26.35 -3.97
C ILE A 364 6.66 27.29 -3.03
N ASP A 365 6.90 28.55 -3.43
CA ASP A 365 7.52 29.55 -2.57
C ASP A 365 6.62 29.88 -1.36
N LEU A 366 5.31 30.06 -1.58
CA LEU A 366 4.34 30.27 -0.50
C LEU A 366 4.41 29.14 0.54
N ALA A 367 4.33 27.88 0.08
CA ALA A 367 4.37 26.72 0.94
C ALA A 367 5.70 26.63 1.70
N SER A 368 6.82 26.90 1.05
CA SER A 368 8.12 26.91 1.71
C SER A 368 8.25 27.93 2.86
N LYS A 369 7.39 28.96 2.89
CA LYS A 369 7.36 30.00 3.94
C LYS A 369 6.28 29.75 4.98
N LYS A 370 5.18 29.08 4.61
CA LYS A 370 3.97 29.00 5.43
C LYS A 370 3.58 27.60 5.89
N HIS A 371 4.19 26.54 5.36
CA HIS A 371 3.80 25.16 5.65
C HIS A 371 3.67 24.90 7.16
N LEU A 372 2.46 24.55 7.60
CA LEU A 372 2.16 24.22 8.98
C LEU A 372 2.71 22.85 9.37
N LYS A 373 3.04 22.69 10.65
CA LYS A 373 3.49 21.43 11.21
C LYS A 373 2.38 20.36 11.21
N GLU A 374 2.71 19.20 10.67
CA GLU A 374 1.87 18.01 10.67
C GLU A 374 1.68 17.50 12.11
N ARG A 375 0.57 16.80 12.36
CA ARG A 375 0.33 16.21 13.68
C ARG A 375 1.32 15.07 13.94
N VAL A 376 1.63 14.28 12.93
CA VAL A 376 2.67 13.26 12.92
C VAL A 376 3.48 13.47 11.66
N SER A 377 4.79 13.64 11.78
CA SER A 377 5.68 13.75 10.63
C SER A 377 6.88 12.81 10.79
N THR A 378 7.33 12.26 9.66
CA THR A 378 8.58 11.51 9.58
C THR A 378 9.77 12.43 9.30
N HIS A 379 9.57 13.61 8.71
CA HIS A 379 10.63 14.54 8.33
C HIS A 379 10.29 15.97 8.74
N PRO A 380 11.28 16.84 9.00
CA PRO A 380 11.02 18.27 9.06
C PRO A 380 10.41 18.75 7.74
N ASN A 381 9.35 19.56 7.81
CA ASN A 381 8.69 20.03 6.60
C ASN A 381 9.55 21.10 5.89
N VAL A 382 9.16 21.46 4.66
CA VAL A 382 9.93 22.40 3.82
C VAL A 382 10.17 23.75 4.50
N LYS A 383 9.21 24.24 5.31
CA LYS A 383 9.34 25.49 6.06
C LYS A 383 10.35 25.33 7.20
N GLU A 384 10.23 24.28 8.00
CA GLU A 384 11.16 23.99 9.10
C GLU A 384 12.62 23.90 8.60
N ARG A 385 12.85 23.23 7.46
CA ARG A 385 14.19 23.17 6.85
C ARG A 385 14.63 24.53 6.28
N ARG A 386 13.75 25.25 5.59
CA ARG A 386 14.07 26.60 5.09
C ARG A 386 14.50 27.52 6.25
N GLU A 387 13.71 27.58 7.32
CA GLU A 387 13.98 28.44 8.47
C GLU A 387 15.26 28.07 9.23
N LYS A 388 15.58 26.76 9.31
CA LYS A 388 16.81 26.24 9.94
C LYS A 388 18.07 26.63 9.18
N PHE A 389 18.03 26.61 7.86
CA PHE A 389 19.23 26.76 7.03
C PHE A 389 19.38 28.13 6.37
N TYR A 390 18.30 28.73 5.88
CA TYR A 390 18.36 30.02 5.18
C TYR A 390 17.01 30.75 5.13
N GLN A 391 16.94 31.91 5.80
CA GLN A 391 15.71 32.74 5.89
C GLN A 391 15.60 33.83 4.81
N GLY A 392 16.62 33.99 3.95
CA GLY A 392 16.62 34.99 2.88
C GLY A 392 15.76 34.60 1.67
N GLU A 393 15.87 35.42 0.62
CA GLU A 393 15.25 35.14 -0.68
C GLU A 393 15.99 34.01 -1.42
N LEU A 394 15.22 33.10 -1.99
CA LEU A 394 15.70 31.92 -2.71
C LEU A 394 15.18 31.99 -4.15
N ASP A 395 16.09 31.92 -5.12
CA ASP A 395 15.73 31.70 -6.53
C ASP A 395 15.42 30.22 -6.72
N ILE A 396 14.16 29.85 -6.49
CA ILE A 396 13.70 28.45 -6.59
C ILE A 396 13.44 28.00 -8.02
N SER A 397 13.77 28.81 -9.03
CA SER A 397 13.63 28.40 -10.43
C SER A 397 14.46 27.16 -10.74
N LEU A 398 13.90 26.27 -11.57
CA LEU A 398 14.64 25.12 -12.06
C LEU A 398 15.60 25.56 -13.16
N LYS A 399 16.81 25.01 -13.13
CA LYS A 399 17.81 25.15 -14.19
C LYS A 399 18.29 23.75 -14.53
N GLU A 400 18.29 23.40 -15.81
CA GLU A 400 18.75 22.09 -16.23
C GLU A 400 20.24 21.91 -15.94
N ASN A 401 20.57 20.77 -15.33
CA ASN A 401 21.93 20.33 -15.10
C ASN A 401 22.26 19.22 -16.11
N HIS A 402 23.21 19.52 -16.99
CA HIS A 402 23.63 18.63 -18.08
C HIS A 402 24.81 17.71 -17.70
N CYS A 403 25.34 17.81 -16.48
CA CYS A 403 26.49 17.01 -16.04
C CYS A 403 26.21 15.49 -16.04
N PHE A 404 24.94 15.09 -15.91
CA PHE A 404 24.53 13.69 -15.75
C PHE A 404 23.68 13.14 -16.90
N ASP A 405 23.54 13.90 -18.00
CA ASP A 405 22.68 13.50 -19.14
C ASP A 405 23.09 12.14 -19.74
N GLU A 406 24.39 11.85 -19.81
CA GLU A 406 24.89 10.54 -20.28
C GLU A 406 24.49 9.40 -19.32
N ASP A 407 24.59 9.62 -18.01
CA ASP A 407 24.25 8.63 -17.00
C ASP A 407 22.73 8.33 -16.99
N ILE A 408 21.91 9.37 -17.15
CA ILE A 408 20.45 9.26 -17.29
C ILE A 408 20.08 8.49 -18.56
N THR A 409 20.69 8.85 -19.70
CA THR A 409 20.48 8.17 -20.99
C THR A 409 20.83 6.68 -20.91
N ASN A 410 21.92 6.35 -20.22
CA ASN A 410 22.33 4.97 -19.98
C ASN A 410 21.29 4.19 -19.16
N GLU A 411 20.65 4.82 -18.16
CA GLU A 411 19.60 4.15 -17.38
C GLU A 411 18.31 3.96 -18.20
N PHE A 412 17.92 4.90 -19.07
CA PHE A 412 16.81 4.68 -20.01
C PHE A 412 17.08 3.50 -20.94
N ASN A 413 18.32 3.34 -21.42
CA ASN A 413 18.72 2.17 -22.20
C ASN A 413 18.58 0.85 -21.42
N VAL A 414 18.86 0.87 -20.11
CA VAL A 414 18.66 -0.27 -19.21
C VAL A 414 17.17 -0.57 -19.02
N LEU A 415 16.36 0.46 -18.81
CA LEU A 415 14.90 0.36 -18.72
C LEU A 415 14.30 -0.23 -20.00
N ASN A 416 14.70 0.25 -21.17
CA ASN A 416 14.26 -0.27 -22.47
C ASN A 416 14.56 -1.76 -22.66
N LYS A 417 15.74 -2.22 -22.21
CA LYS A 417 16.07 -3.66 -22.19
C LYS A 417 15.16 -4.47 -21.25
N ARG A 418 14.63 -3.86 -20.19
CA ARG A 418 13.65 -4.49 -19.28
C ARG A 418 12.26 -4.54 -19.93
N ILE A 419 11.81 -3.43 -20.53
CA ILE A 419 10.51 -3.34 -21.23
C ILE A 419 10.43 -4.37 -22.37
N ALA A 420 11.46 -4.46 -23.21
CA ALA A 420 11.51 -5.43 -24.32
C ALA A 420 11.32 -6.89 -23.87
N LYS A 421 11.72 -7.23 -22.64
CA LYS A 421 11.57 -8.58 -22.07
C LYS A 421 10.16 -8.87 -21.55
N LEU A 422 9.39 -7.83 -21.20
CA LEU A 422 8.09 -7.97 -20.54
C LEU A 422 6.95 -8.35 -21.50
N LYS A 423 7.13 -8.25 -22.83
CA LYS A 423 6.09 -8.53 -23.85
C LYS A 423 4.71 -7.98 -23.46
N ILE A 424 4.69 -6.70 -23.03
CA ILE A 424 3.50 -6.05 -22.48
C ILE A 424 2.42 -6.03 -23.57
N LYS A 425 1.29 -6.72 -23.34
CA LYS A 425 0.06 -6.54 -24.13
C LYS A 425 -0.56 -5.21 -23.69
N ASN A 426 -0.74 -4.25 -24.60
CA ASN A 426 -1.14 -2.89 -24.25
C ASN A 426 -2.64 -2.67 -24.25
N ASP A 427 -3.31 -3.25 -23.25
CA ASP A 427 -4.69 -2.89 -22.91
C ASP A 427 -4.82 -1.38 -22.60
N PHE A 428 -3.73 -0.76 -22.14
CA PHE A 428 -3.66 0.69 -21.91
C PHE A 428 -3.88 1.51 -23.19
N CYS A 429 -3.16 1.22 -24.28
CA CYS A 429 -3.29 1.96 -25.54
C CYS A 429 -4.70 1.85 -26.11
N LEU A 430 -5.31 0.66 -26.06
CA LEU A 430 -6.68 0.43 -26.53
C LEU A 430 -7.69 1.27 -25.74
N LYS A 431 -7.60 1.26 -24.41
CA LYS A 431 -8.48 2.06 -23.53
C LYS A 431 -8.29 3.56 -23.76
N TYR A 432 -7.05 4.01 -23.94
CA TYR A 432 -6.78 5.42 -24.20
C TYR A 432 -7.28 5.88 -25.57
N ASP A 433 -7.10 5.07 -26.63
CA ASP A 433 -7.64 5.34 -27.97
C ASP A 433 -9.19 5.40 -27.94
N GLU A 434 -9.83 4.54 -27.15
CA GLU A 434 -11.29 4.58 -26.95
C GLU A 434 -11.72 5.86 -26.21
N TYR A 435 -11.04 6.20 -25.11
CA TYR A 435 -11.28 7.43 -24.38
C TYR A 435 -11.18 8.68 -25.27
N GLN A 436 -10.13 8.77 -26.09
CA GLN A 436 -9.93 9.88 -27.04
C GLN A 436 -11.07 10.00 -28.07
N LYS A 437 -11.67 8.87 -28.49
CA LYS A 437 -12.87 8.90 -29.35
C LYS A 437 -14.12 9.37 -28.59
N GLN A 438 -14.25 8.96 -27.33
CA GLN A 438 -15.40 9.31 -26.50
C GLN A 438 -15.39 10.80 -26.10
N ILE A 439 -14.23 11.35 -25.74
CA ILE A 439 -14.09 12.75 -25.32
C ILE A 439 -14.37 13.74 -26.46
N ALA A 440 -14.02 13.40 -27.71
CA ALA A 440 -14.28 14.24 -28.87
C ALA A 440 -15.78 14.55 -29.09
N ASN A 441 -16.69 13.74 -28.54
CA ASN A 441 -18.13 13.93 -28.65
C ASN A 441 -18.81 14.17 -27.29
N TYR A 442 -18.07 14.63 -26.26
CA TYR A 442 -18.59 14.76 -24.89
C TYR A 442 -19.84 15.64 -24.79
N GLN A 443 -19.96 16.68 -25.62
CA GLN A 443 -21.12 17.59 -25.60
C GLN A 443 -22.46 16.88 -25.85
N LYS A 444 -22.46 15.79 -26.63
CA LYS A 444 -23.66 15.00 -26.99
C LYS A 444 -24.02 13.91 -25.98
N LYS A 445 -23.17 13.70 -24.96
CA LYS A 445 -23.37 12.67 -23.94
C LYS A 445 -24.38 13.11 -22.89
N ASN A 446 -25.16 12.16 -22.40
CA ASN A 446 -26.04 12.36 -21.25
C ASN A 446 -25.26 12.33 -19.92
N THR A 447 -25.92 12.65 -18.81
CA THR A 447 -25.32 12.72 -17.46
C THR A 447 -24.56 11.45 -17.07
N ASN A 448 -25.14 10.27 -17.28
CA ASN A 448 -24.51 8.99 -16.92
C ASN A 448 -23.25 8.71 -17.76
N GLU A 449 -23.33 8.98 -19.06
CA GLU A 449 -22.18 8.85 -19.96
C GLU A 449 -21.08 9.86 -19.64
N LEU A 450 -21.44 11.06 -19.20
CA LEU A 450 -20.51 12.08 -18.75
C LEU A 450 -19.84 11.70 -17.42
N LEU A 451 -20.55 11.07 -16.49
CA LEU A 451 -19.97 10.56 -15.24
C LEU A 451 -18.94 9.45 -15.47
N ASP A 452 -19.23 8.48 -16.34
CA ASP A 452 -18.23 7.46 -16.72
C ASP A 452 -17.04 8.11 -17.45
N LEU A 453 -17.28 9.05 -18.36
CA LEU A 453 -16.22 9.76 -19.07
C LEU A 453 -15.37 10.64 -18.14
N LEU A 454 -15.98 11.26 -17.12
CA LEU A 454 -15.27 11.99 -16.05
C LEU A 454 -14.34 11.04 -15.28
N SER A 455 -14.85 9.86 -14.89
CA SER A 455 -14.03 8.85 -14.21
C SER A 455 -12.86 8.39 -15.09
N GLN A 456 -13.08 8.21 -16.40
CA GLN A 456 -12.01 7.90 -17.34
C GLN A 456 -10.98 9.04 -17.42
N ALA A 457 -11.41 10.29 -17.58
CA ALA A 457 -10.54 11.46 -17.65
C ALA A 457 -9.67 11.59 -16.38
N MET A 458 -10.28 11.44 -15.19
CA MET A 458 -9.57 11.43 -13.91
C MET A 458 -8.55 10.28 -13.82
N SER A 459 -8.89 9.08 -14.33
CA SER A 459 -7.97 7.93 -14.32
C SER A 459 -6.77 8.08 -15.26
N PHE A 460 -6.94 8.86 -16.32
CA PHE A 460 -5.87 9.24 -17.25
C PHE A 460 -5.19 10.56 -16.85
N GLU A 461 -5.56 11.14 -15.70
CA GLU A 461 -5.08 12.45 -15.22
C GLU A 461 -5.18 13.57 -16.28
N ASP A 462 -6.21 13.52 -17.13
CA ASP A 462 -6.53 14.56 -18.11
C ASP A 462 -7.37 15.66 -17.44
N ASP A 463 -6.71 16.48 -16.61
CA ASP A 463 -7.36 17.52 -15.79
C ASP A 463 -8.17 18.51 -16.65
N ASP A 464 -7.69 18.86 -17.84
CA ASP A 464 -8.34 19.84 -18.72
C ASP A 464 -9.70 19.32 -19.20
N ASN A 465 -9.75 18.10 -19.73
CA ASN A 465 -11.00 17.48 -20.16
C ASN A 465 -11.90 17.11 -18.97
N ALA A 466 -11.31 16.65 -17.86
CA ALA A 466 -12.05 16.35 -16.65
C ALA A 466 -12.76 17.60 -16.10
N LEU A 467 -12.10 18.77 -16.12
CA LEU A 467 -12.68 20.04 -15.67
C LEU A 467 -13.89 20.44 -16.52
N LEU A 468 -13.77 20.36 -17.85
CA LEU A 468 -14.87 20.68 -18.77
C LEU A 468 -16.10 19.80 -18.54
N ILE A 469 -15.88 18.50 -18.33
CA ILE A 469 -16.97 17.56 -18.06
C ILE A 469 -17.59 17.83 -16.68
N ALA A 470 -16.75 17.99 -15.65
CA ALA A 470 -17.20 18.18 -14.28
C ALA A 470 -17.99 19.50 -14.13
N GLN A 471 -17.58 20.59 -14.80
CA GLN A 471 -18.32 21.85 -14.80
C GLN A 471 -19.70 21.72 -15.46
N LYS A 472 -19.80 20.97 -16.57
CA LYS A 472 -21.09 20.68 -17.21
C LYS A 472 -22.01 19.90 -16.27
N LEU A 473 -21.50 18.84 -15.65
CA LEU A 473 -22.25 18.03 -14.69
C LEU A 473 -22.65 18.82 -13.44
N TYR A 474 -21.79 19.72 -12.96
CA TYR A 474 -22.06 20.58 -11.81
C TYR A 474 -23.22 21.54 -12.09
N ALA A 475 -23.33 22.05 -13.32
CA ALA A 475 -24.45 22.89 -13.72
C ALA A 475 -25.79 22.14 -13.79
N GLU A 476 -25.76 20.80 -13.97
CA GLU A 476 -26.96 19.95 -13.92
C GLU A 476 -27.35 19.58 -12.48
N ASN A 477 -26.36 19.27 -11.63
CA ASN A 477 -26.56 18.95 -10.22
C ASN A 477 -25.35 19.39 -9.37
N GLU A 478 -25.51 20.51 -8.67
CA GLU A 478 -24.44 21.10 -7.87
C GLU A 478 -24.11 20.34 -6.57
N ASP A 479 -24.99 19.42 -6.16
CA ASP A 479 -24.85 18.60 -4.96
C ASP A 479 -24.36 17.18 -5.29
N ASN A 480 -24.02 16.90 -6.55
CA ASN A 480 -23.47 15.60 -6.91
C ASN A 480 -22.09 15.40 -6.27
N VAL A 481 -21.95 14.39 -5.43
CA VAL A 481 -20.76 14.20 -4.60
C VAL A 481 -19.54 13.77 -5.45
N VAL A 482 -19.76 12.98 -6.50
CA VAL A 482 -18.69 12.56 -7.43
C VAL A 482 -18.14 13.77 -8.18
N VAL A 483 -19.02 14.65 -8.66
CA VAL A 483 -18.64 15.87 -9.40
C VAL A 483 -17.90 16.85 -8.48
N ASN A 484 -18.41 17.09 -7.28
CA ASN A 484 -17.74 17.95 -6.29
C ASN A 484 -16.36 17.38 -5.92
N PHE A 485 -16.25 16.06 -5.73
CA PHE A 485 -14.95 15.44 -5.47
C PHE A 485 -13.98 15.63 -6.64
N ALA A 486 -14.43 15.43 -7.88
CA ALA A 486 -13.61 15.64 -9.07
C ALA A 486 -13.14 17.10 -9.21
N LEU A 487 -14.04 18.08 -9.08
CA LEU A 487 -13.69 19.51 -9.12
C LEU A 487 -12.69 19.86 -8.01
N GLY A 488 -12.96 19.42 -6.78
CA GLY A 488 -12.06 19.60 -5.65
C GLY A 488 -10.66 19.06 -5.94
N THR A 489 -10.56 17.83 -6.46
CA THR A 489 -9.27 17.23 -6.83
C THR A 489 -8.55 17.98 -7.95
N ILE A 490 -9.24 18.36 -9.03
CA ILE A 490 -8.63 19.08 -10.16
C ILE A 490 -8.09 20.44 -9.71
N PHE A 491 -8.87 21.20 -8.94
CA PHE A 491 -8.42 22.50 -8.43
C PHE A 491 -7.29 22.34 -7.40
N CYS A 492 -7.36 21.31 -6.54
CA CYS A 492 -6.30 21.03 -5.57
C CYS A 492 -4.98 20.63 -6.25
N ASN A 493 -5.05 19.83 -7.32
CA ASN A 493 -3.89 19.46 -8.12
C ASN A 493 -3.27 20.67 -8.82
N ASN A 494 -4.07 21.68 -9.16
CA ASN A 494 -3.58 22.96 -9.69
C ASN A 494 -3.30 24.01 -8.59
N PHE A 495 -3.29 23.58 -7.32
CA PHE A 495 -3.05 24.43 -6.14
C PHE A 495 -3.95 25.66 -6.04
N SER A 496 -5.18 25.57 -6.54
CA SER A 496 -6.18 26.64 -6.48
C SER A 496 -7.03 26.53 -5.21
N SER A 497 -7.33 27.68 -4.60
CA SER A 497 -8.25 27.78 -3.46
C SER A 497 -9.70 27.44 -3.81
N GLU A 498 -10.04 27.38 -5.10
CA GLU A 498 -11.35 26.93 -5.57
C GLU A 498 -11.67 25.49 -5.14
N CYS A 499 -10.68 24.68 -4.76
CA CYS A 499 -10.91 23.32 -4.28
C CYS A 499 -11.72 23.26 -2.97
N ILE A 500 -11.62 24.31 -2.13
CA ILE A 500 -12.17 24.35 -0.77
C ILE A 500 -13.69 24.09 -0.74
N PRO A 501 -14.54 24.91 -1.41
CA PRO A 501 -15.99 24.74 -1.36
C PRO A 501 -16.45 23.37 -1.87
N TYR A 502 -15.79 22.83 -2.90
CA TYR A 502 -16.14 21.52 -3.45
C TYR A 502 -15.82 20.39 -2.48
N PHE A 503 -14.64 20.42 -1.84
CA PHE A 503 -14.31 19.42 -0.82
C PHE A 503 -15.18 19.54 0.44
N GLN A 504 -15.57 20.76 0.84
CA GLN A 504 -16.52 20.96 1.95
C GLN A 504 -17.87 20.27 1.67
N LYS A 505 -18.44 20.47 0.48
CA LYS A 505 -19.67 19.77 0.05
C LYS A 505 -19.52 18.23 0.14
N VAL A 506 -18.38 17.68 -0.29
CA VAL A 506 -18.11 16.24 -0.18
C VAL A 506 -18.05 15.79 1.28
N ILE A 507 -17.33 16.52 2.13
CA ILE A 507 -17.15 16.21 3.56
C ILE A 507 -18.49 16.25 4.31
N GLU A 508 -19.37 17.19 3.97
CA GLU A 508 -20.68 17.35 4.60
C GLU A 508 -21.71 16.32 4.14
N SER A 509 -21.51 15.67 2.99
CA SER A 509 -22.39 14.61 2.51
C SER A 509 -22.42 13.44 3.50
N LYS A 510 -23.60 13.07 4.03
CA LYS A 510 -23.70 12.11 5.15
C LYS A 510 -23.20 10.70 4.84
N GLN A 511 -23.00 10.36 3.57
CA GLN A 511 -22.87 8.99 3.06
C GLN A 511 -22.03 8.97 1.77
N SER A 512 -20.71 9.22 1.88
CA SER A 512 -19.82 9.19 0.71
C SER A 512 -18.49 8.51 0.98
N PHE A 513 -18.12 7.63 0.05
CA PHE A 513 -16.80 6.98 0.02
C PHE A 513 -15.65 8.01 -0.11
N TYR A 514 -15.92 9.20 -0.64
CA TYR A 514 -14.94 10.23 -0.89
C TYR A 514 -14.64 11.13 0.32
N GLN A 515 -15.41 11.06 1.41
CA GLN A 515 -15.26 11.98 2.56
C GLN A 515 -13.86 11.98 3.17
N VAL A 516 -13.31 10.79 3.42
CA VAL A 516 -11.98 10.65 4.04
C VAL A 516 -10.90 11.20 3.10
N GLN A 517 -11.02 10.93 1.80
CA GLN A 517 -10.06 11.41 0.81
C GLN A 517 -10.14 12.93 0.62
N ALA A 518 -11.35 13.49 0.54
CA ALA A 518 -11.56 14.94 0.49
C ALA A 518 -11.02 15.63 1.75
N LEU A 519 -11.27 15.06 2.93
CA LEU A 519 -10.74 15.56 4.19
C LEU A 519 -9.20 15.56 4.21
N MET A 520 -8.58 14.50 3.72
CA MET A 520 -7.12 14.39 3.63
C MET A 520 -6.52 15.43 2.66
N LEU A 521 -7.08 15.52 1.44
CA LEU A 521 -6.61 16.45 0.41
C LEU A 521 -6.76 17.91 0.87
N LEU A 522 -7.94 18.27 1.40
CA LEU A 522 -8.21 19.62 1.91
C LEU A 522 -7.32 19.94 3.14
N GLY A 523 -7.13 18.98 4.04
CA GLY A 523 -6.22 19.13 5.18
C GLY A 523 -4.78 19.38 4.74
N ASN A 524 -4.28 18.63 3.75
CA ASN A 524 -2.94 18.83 3.19
C ASN A 524 -2.80 20.20 2.50
N TYR A 525 -3.84 20.61 1.76
CA TYR A 525 -3.88 21.94 1.14
C TYR A 525 -3.77 23.06 2.18
N TYR A 526 -4.61 23.04 3.23
CA TYR A 526 -4.53 24.01 4.33
C TYR A 526 -3.17 24.03 5.02
N MET A 527 -2.56 22.86 5.24
CA MET A 527 -1.21 22.79 5.80
C MET A 527 -0.18 23.49 4.91
N CYS A 528 -0.21 23.23 3.59
CA CYS A 528 0.75 23.83 2.65
C CYS A 528 0.61 25.36 2.59
N ILE A 529 -0.60 25.90 2.54
CA ILE A 529 -0.81 27.36 2.41
C ILE A 529 -0.67 28.14 3.72
N GLY A 530 -0.54 27.45 4.87
CA GLY A 530 -0.45 28.10 6.17
C GLY A 530 -1.79 28.43 6.82
N ASP A 531 -2.89 27.79 6.42
CA ASP A 531 -4.22 28.06 6.95
C ASP A 531 -4.47 27.27 8.25
N GLU A 532 -4.21 27.93 9.38
CA GLU A 532 -4.38 27.31 10.70
C GLU A 532 -5.84 27.05 11.06
N GLU A 533 -6.74 27.93 10.65
CA GLU A 533 -8.17 27.85 10.94
C GLU A 533 -8.78 26.67 10.16
N GLY A 534 -8.57 26.62 8.85
CA GLY A 534 -9.00 25.52 7.99
C GLY A 534 -8.46 24.17 8.46
N ARG A 535 -7.17 24.09 8.79
CA ARG A 535 -6.56 22.89 9.37
C ARG A 535 -7.20 22.50 10.71
N ASN A 536 -7.46 23.45 11.60
CA ASN A 536 -8.10 23.17 12.89
C ASN A 536 -9.53 22.67 12.72
N ASN A 537 -10.28 23.25 11.78
CA ASN A 537 -11.64 22.81 11.45
C ASN A 537 -11.64 21.35 10.98
N ILE A 538 -10.74 20.99 10.05
CA ILE A 538 -10.55 19.60 9.62
C ILE A 538 -10.20 18.68 10.80
N ARG A 539 -9.26 19.09 11.66
CA ARG A 539 -8.82 18.31 12.83
C ARG A 539 -9.94 18.07 13.86
N ASN A 540 -10.92 18.96 13.95
CA ASN A 540 -12.05 18.84 14.88
C ASN A 540 -13.08 17.80 14.41
N ILE A 541 -13.23 17.61 13.10
CA ILE A 541 -14.23 16.70 12.52
C ILE A 541 -13.65 15.34 12.09
N GLN A 542 -12.32 15.23 11.97
CA GLN A 542 -11.66 14.05 11.39
C GLN A 542 -12.04 12.72 12.05
N THR A 543 -12.14 12.66 13.39
CA THR A 543 -12.31 11.40 14.10
C THR A 543 -13.71 10.85 13.87
N LYS A 544 -14.71 11.73 13.87
CA LYS A 544 -16.09 11.39 13.52
C LYS A 544 -16.19 10.86 12.08
N ILE A 545 -15.53 11.52 11.13
CA ILE A 545 -15.56 11.10 9.71
C ILE A 545 -14.86 9.75 9.52
N ILE A 546 -13.73 9.51 10.19
CA ILE A 546 -13.03 8.22 10.13
C ILE A 546 -13.90 7.10 10.72
N ASP A 547 -14.56 7.32 11.85
CA ASP A 547 -15.45 6.32 12.44
C ASP A 547 -16.67 6.06 11.54
N ASN A 548 -17.28 7.10 10.94
CA ASN A 548 -18.33 6.94 9.94
C ASN A 548 -17.86 6.15 8.70
N ALA A 549 -16.61 6.33 8.27
CA ALA A 549 -16.04 5.59 7.14
C ALA A 549 -15.79 4.11 7.49
N LYS A 550 -15.38 3.80 8.73
CA LYS A 550 -15.30 2.42 9.23
C LYS A 550 -16.68 1.76 9.20
N ASP A 551 -17.71 2.45 9.68
CA ASP A 551 -19.10 1.97 9.63
C ASP A 551 -19.59 1.79 8.18
N SER A 552 -19.22 2.72 7.29
CA SER A 552 -19.50 2.63 5.85
C SER A 552 -18.88 1.37 5.22
N ALA A 553 -17.62 1.07 5.53
CA ALA A 553 -16.94 -0.12 5.04
C ALA A 553 -17.62 -1.44 5.49
N LEU A 554 -18.25 -1.44 6.67
CA LEU A 554 -19.04 -2.58 7.14
C LEU A 554 -20.30 -2.77 6.30
N VAL A 555 -21.02 -1.70 5.94
CA VAL A 555 -22.24 -1.81 5.13
C VAL A 555 -21.98 -2.05 3.64
N TYR A 556 -20.84 -1.63 3.09
CA TYR A 556 -20.47 -1.88 1.70
C TYR A 556 -20.11 -3.33 1.39
N ASN A 557 -19.67 -4.11 2.39
CA ASN A 557 -19.35 -5.52 2.21
C ASN A 557 -20.53 -6.40 2.60
N LEU A 558 -21.02 -7.22 1.68
CA LEU A 558 -22.12 -8.17 1.95
C LEU A 558 -21.58 -9.55 2.33
N LEU A 559 -21.83 -9.99 3.56
CA LEU A 559 -21.46 -11.30 4.11
C LEU A 559 -22.68 -12.23 4.16
N GLU A 560 -22.49 -13.54 4.03
CA GLU A 560 -23.59 -14.54 4.03
C GLU A 560 -24.53 -14.52 5.23
N LYS A 561 -24.14 -13.88 6.35
CA LYS A 561 -24.94 -13.83 7.59
C LYS A 561 -25.63 -12.48 7.82
N ASP A 562 -25.41 -11.50 6.93
CA ASP A 562 -25.99 -10.17 7.07
C ASP A 562 -27.50 -10.18 6.91
N LYS A 563 -28.17 -9.33 7.69
CA LYS A 563 -29.60 -9.08 7.52
C LYS A 563 -29.79 -7.85 6.63
N LEU A 564 -30.71 -7.95 5.68
CA LEU A 564 -31.04 -6.88 4.75
C LEU A 564 -32.46 -6.40 4.96
N ILE A 565 -32.68 -5.11 4.72
CA ILE A 565 -33.98 -4.47 4.62
C ILE A 565 -34.37 -4.44 3.13
N GLU A 566 -35.66 -4.53 2.82
CA GLU A 566 -36.14 -4.44 1.45
C GLU A 566 -35.92 -3.03 0.87
N TYR A 567 -35.57 -2.98 -0.42
CA TYR A 567 -35.39 -1.71 -1.12
C TYR A 567 -36.69 -1.34 -1.85
N HIS A 568 -37.20 -0.13 -1.61
CA HIS A 568 -38.53 0.30 -2.08
C HIS A 568 -38.52 1.61 -2.88
N ASN A 569 -37.34 2.13 -3.27
CA ASN A 569 -37.28 3.34 -4.07
C ASN A 569 -37.73 3.04 -5.52
N GLN A 570 -38.99 3.37 -5.83
CA GLN A 570 -39.60 2.96 -7.08
C GLN A 570 -39.06 3.68 -8.31
N GLU A 571 -38.56 4.90 -8.15
CA GLU A 571 -37.90 5.65 -9.21
C GLU A 571 -36.62 4.92 -9.67
N VAL A 572 -35.77 4.56 -8.70
CA VAL A 572 -34.52 3.82 -8.95
C VAL A 572 -34.80 2.43 -9.50
N ILE A 573 -35.79 1.73 -8.96
CA ILE A 573 -36.19 0.40 -9.45
C ILE A 573 -36.63 0.48 -10.91
N ASN A 574 -37.47 1.45 -11.27
CA ASN A 574 -37.97 1.59 -12.63
C ASN A 574 -36.84 1.90 -13.63
N GLU A 575 -35.89 2.78 -13.26
CA GLU A 575 -34.76 3.11 -14.12
C GLU A 575 -33.80 1.93 -14.30
N ILE A 576 -33.48 1.21 -13.23
CA ILE A 576 -32.69 -0.03 -13.32
C ILE A 576 -33.41 -1.06 -14.19
N ASN A 577 -34.72 -1.23 -14.04
CA ASN A 577 -35.50 -2.16 -14.87
C ASN A 577 -35.43 -1.78 -16.36
N SER A 578 -35.61 -0.49 -16.67
CA SER A 578 -35.47 0.06 -18.03
C SER A 578 -34.08 -0.21 -18.62
N LEU A 579 -33.01 -0.03 -17.82
CA LEU A 579 -31.65 -0.35 -18.22
C LEU A 579 -31.48 -1.86 -18.49
N MET A 580 -31.98 -2.73 -17.61
CA MET A 580 -31.78 -4.18 -17.71
C MET A 580 -32.54 -4.83 -18.87
N GLN A 581 -33.68 -4.27 -19.28
CA GLN A 581 -34.42 -4.75 -20.44
C GLN A 581 -33.58 -4.71 -21.74
N LYS A 582 -32.58 -3.83 -21.82
CA LYS A 582 -31.66 -3.73 -22.96
C LYS A 582 -30.68 -4.91 -23.04
N TYR A 583 -30.52 -5.67 -21.96
CA TYR A 583 -29.50 -6.70 -21.80
C TYR A 583 -30.11 -8.08 -21.60
N SER A 584 -30.22 -8.82 -22.70
CA SER A 584 -30.89 -10.13 -22.73
C SER A 584 -30.24 -11.20 -21.84
N PHE A 585 -29.01 -11.01 -21.39
CA PHE A 585 -28.31 -11.95 -20.51
C PHE A 585 -28.56 -11.72 -19.02
N VAL A 586 -29.16 -10.60 -18.62
CA VAL A 586 -29.57 -10.32 -17.23
C VAL A 586 -30.91 -10.99 -17.00
N GLU A 587 -30.95 -11.97 -16.10
CA GLU A 587 -32.14 -12.77 -15.81
C GLU A 587 -32.94 -12.22 -14.61
N GLU A 588 -32.27 -11.71 -13.58
CA GLU A 588 -32.91 -11.07 -12.42
C GLU A 588 -32.04 -9.93 -11.90
N VAL A 589 -32.65 -8.93 -11.26
CA VAL A 589 -31.97 -7.99 -10.37
C VAL A 589 -32.63 -8.05 -9.02
N ARG A 590 -31.79 -8.16 -7.99
CA ARG A 590 -32.19 -8.19 -6.59
C ARG A 590 -31.55 -7.03 -5.84
N ALA A 591 -32.29 -6.41 -4.94
CA ALA A 591 -31.82 -5.27 -4.16
C ALA A 591 -32.18 -5.40 -2.68
N GLY A 592 -31.25 -5.04 -1.80
CA GLY A 592 -31.48 -4.99 -0.36
C GLY A 592 -30.56 -4.00 0.33
N ILE A 593 -31.04 -3.38 1.40
CA ILE A 593 -30.32 -2.36 2.15
C ILE A 593 -29.63 -3.02 3.34
N LYS A 594 -28.32 -2.84 3.46
CA LYS A 594 -27.56 -3.16 4.66
C LYS A 594 -27.42 -1.90 5.51
N THR A 595 -27.71 -2.01 6.81
CA THR A 595 -27.60 -0.90 7.76
C THR A 595 -26.66 -1.26 8.91
N TYR A 596 -25.84 -0.31 9.35
CA TYR A 596 -25.03 -0.41 10.55
C TYR A 596 -24.92 0.98 11.20
N ASN A 597 -25.34 1.10 12.46
CA ASN A 597 -25.55 2.40 13.12
C ASN A 597 -26.40 3.32 12.23
N ASP A 598 -25.90 4.51 11.91
CA ASP A 598 -26.59 5.53 11.10
C ASP A 598 -26.22 5.44 9.60
N VAL A 599 -25.42 4.45 9.19
CA VAL A 599 -24.96 4.28 7.80
C VAL A 599 -25.72 3.15 7.11
N ASN A 600 -26.03 3.34 5.83
CA ASN A 600 -26.68 2.33 5.01
C ASN A 600 -26.02 2.21 3.63
N CYS A 601 -26.22 1.08 2.97
CA CYS A 601 -25.79 0.86 1.59
C CYS A 601 -26.77 -0.07 0.89
N VAL A 602 -27.15 0.28 -0.33
CA VAL A 602 -28.04 -0.51 -1.18
C VAL A 602 -27.22 -1.48 -2.02
N HIS A 603 -27.47 -2.77 -1.87
CA HIS A 603 -26.78 -3.83 -2.61
C HIS A 603 -27.63 -4.30 -3.77
N PHE A 604 -27.19 -4.03 -5.00
CA PHE A 604 -27.77 -4.54 -6.23
C PHE A 604 -27.02 -5.80 -6.68
N LEU A 605 -27.74 -6.90 -6.88
CA LEU A 605 -27.22 -8.15 -7.42
C LEU A 605 -27.84 -8.45 -8.77
N LEU A 606 -27.03 -8.38 -9.83
CA LEU A 606 -27.39 -8.78 -11.18
C LEU A 606 -27.18 -10.29 -11.34
N VAL A 607 -28.27 -11.01 -11.55
CA VAL A 607 -28.25 -12.45 -11.84
C VAL A 607 -28.16 -12.64 -13.34
N ILE A 608 -27.01 -13.13 -13.82
CA ILE A 608 -26.73 -13.30 -15.25
C ILE A 608 -26.88 -14.77 -15.68
N SER A 609 -27.19 -14.97 -16.96
CA SER A 609 -27.35 -16.32 -17.52
C SER A 609 -26.07 -17.14 -17.45
N ASN A 610 -26.17 -18.41 -17.05
CA ASN A 610 -25.01 -19.31 -16.96
C ASN A 610 -24.29 -19.55 -18.29
N LYS A 611 -24.94 -19.23 -19.42
CA LYS A 611 -24.38 -19.42 -20.77
C LYS A 611 -23.61 -18.19 -21.27
N TYR A 612 -23.77 -17.05 -20.61
CA TYR A 612 -23.16 -15.80 -21.01
C TYR A 612 -21.69 -15.76 -20.58
N LYS A 613 -20.80 -15.30 -21.48
CA LYS A 613 -19.35 -15.33 -21.26
C LYS A 613 -18.64 -14.03 -21.63
N ASP A 614 -19.36 -13.05 -22.18
CA ASP A 614 -18.77 -11.78 -22.60
C ASP A 614 -18.58 -10.88 -21.37
N THR A 615 -17.36 -10.88 -20.85
CA THR A 615 -17.00 -10.09 -19.67
C THR A 615 -16.92 -8.59 -19.95
N GLU A 616 -16.67 -8.17 -21.19
CA GLU A 616 -16.57 -6.75 -21.54
C GLU A 616 -17.94 -6.10 -21.47
N GLN A 617 -18.95 -6.74 -22.06
CA GLN A 617 -20.32 -6.24 -21.99
C GLN A 617 -20.90 -6.33 -20.56
N LEU A 618 -20.47 -7.27 -19.69
CA LEU A 618 -20.78 -7.20 -18.24
C LEU A 618 -20.24 -5.92 -17.59
N MET A 619 -18.99 -5.55 -17.91
CA MET A 619 -18.39 -4.34 -17.35
C MET A 619 -19.13 -3.08 -17.82
N VAL A 620 -19.59 -3.05 -19.07
CA VAL A 620 -20.41 -1.94 -19.60
C VAL A 620 -21.71 -1.79 -18.80
N VAL A 621 -22.42 -2.89 -18.54
CA VAL A 621 -23.67 -2.84 -17.74
C VAL A 621 -23.40 -2.35 -16.32
N ASN A 622 -22.36 -2.87 -15.68
CA ASN A 622 -21.99 -2.46 -14.33
C ASN A 622 -21.68 -0.95 -14.25
N LYS A 623 -20.92 -0.43 -15.24
CA LYS A 623 -20.61 1.00 -15.35
C LYS A 623 -21.85 1.86 -15.51
N GLN A 624 -22.82 1.45 -16.35
CA GLN A 624 -24.04 2.22 -16.57
C GLN A 624 -24.92 2.31 -15.32
N ILE A 625 -25.09 1.19 -14.61
CA ILE A 625 -25.83 1.19 -13.34
C ILE A 625 -25.13 2.09 -12.32
N LYS A 626 -23.81 1.92 -12.18
CA LYS A 626 -23.05 2.72 -11.24
C LYS A 626 -23.13 4.21 -11.56
N ALA A 627 -22.99 4.60 -12.83
CA ALA A 627 -23.10 5.99 -13.26
C ALA A 627 -24.48 6.59 -12.94
N TYR A 628 -25.56 5.82 -13.13
CA TYR A 628 -26.90 6.25 -12.73
C TYR A 628 -27.01 6.44 -11.22
N LEU A 629 -26.59 5.45 -10.41
CA LEU A 629 -26.65 5.54 -8.95
C LEU A 629 -25.78 6.71 -8.41
N ASP A 630 -24.62 6.94 -9.02
CA ASP A 630 -23.74 8.08 -8.74
C ASP A 630 -24.42 9.41 -9.10
N SER A 631 -25.24 9.46 -10.18
CA SER A 631 -25.94 10.68 -10.59
C SER A 631 -26.96 11.19 -9.56
N ILE A 632 -27.54 10.26 -8.79
CA ILE A 632 -28.54 10.52 -7.75
C ILE A 632 -27.97 10.44 -6.32
N ASN A 633 -26.65 10.32 -6.17
CA ASN A 633 -25.95 10.16 -4.88
C ASN A 633 -26.41 8.94 -4.05
N GLU A 634 -26.82 7.83 -4.67
CA GLU A 634 -27.25 6.61 -3.96
C GLU A 634 -26.04 5.78 -3.53
N GLN A 635 -25.80 5.67 -2.22
CA GLN A 635 -24.75 4.83 -1.66
C GLN A 635 -25.04 3.36 -1.95
N SER A 636 -24.32 2.78 -2.91
CA SER A 636 -24.67 1.48 -3.46
C SER A 636 -23.47 0.59 -3.80
N GLY A 637 -23.70 -0.72 -3.76
CA GLY A 637 -22.80 -1.76 -4.23
C GLY A 637 -23.46 -2.56 -5.34
N VAL A 638 -22.82 -2.66 -6.50
CA VAL A 638 -23.32 -3.45 -7.64
C VAL A 638 -22.47 -4.70 -7.81
N MET A 639 -23.12 -5.86 -7.76
CA MET A 639 -22.50 -7.18 -7.87
C MET A 639 -23.17 -7.98 -8.99
N PHE A 640 -22.46 -8.95 -9.54
CA PHE A 640 -23.03 -9.91 -10.49
C PHE A 640 -22.77 -11.35 -10.06
N CYS A 641 -23.71 -12.23 -10.34
CA CYS A 641 -23.52 -13.66 -10.18
C CYS A 641 -24.21 -14.42 -11.31
N TYR A 642 -23.64 -15.55 -11.73
CA TYR A 642 -24.37 -16.50 -12.58
C TYR A 642 -25.60 -17.04 -11.83
N LYS A 643 -26.67 -17.40 -12.55
CA LYS A 643 -27.90 -17.96 -11.95
C LYS A 643 -27.65 -19.10 -10.95
N ARG A 644 -26.69 -19.99 -11.23
CA ARG A 644 -26.30 -21.08 -10.30
C ARG A 644 -25.65 -20.56 -9.01
N GLY A 645 -24.96 -19.42 -9.11
CA GLY A 645 -24.30 -18.72 -8.01
C GLY A 645 -25.25 -17.99 -7.06
N LEU A 646 -26.52 -17.75 -7.42
CA LEU A 646 -27.49 -17.09 -6.52
C LEU A 646 -27.60 -17.80 -5.15
N LYS A 647 -27.33 -19.11 -5.09
CA LYS A 647 -27.32 -19.88 -3.84
C LYS A 647 -26.27 -19.42 -2.82
N THR A 648 -25.19 -18.75 -3.25
CA THR A 648 -24.16 -18.21 -2.36
C THR A 648 -24.60 -16.89 -1.72
N PHE A 649 -25.58 -16.20 -2.30
CA PHE A 649 -26.14 -14.94 -1.79
C PHE A 649 -27.44 -15.19 -1.02
N LYS A 650 -27.35 -15.94 0.09
CA LYS A 650 -28.53 -16.33 0.89
C LYS A 650 -29.41 -15.14 1.30
N ASN A 651 -28.79 -13.99 1.57
CA ASN A 651 -29.49 -12.79 2.06
C ASN A 651 -30.32 -12.08 1.00
N LEU A 652 -30.04 -12.29 -0.29
CA LEU A 652 -30.75 -11.68 -1.42
C LEU A 652 -31.58 -12.70 -2.21
N LYS A 653 -31.52 -13.99 -1.84
CA LYS A 653 -32.18 -15.08 -2.57
C LYS A 653 -33.72 -15.03 -2.44
N ASP A 654 -34.23 -14.46 -1.36
CA ASP A 654 -35.68 -14.34 -1.13
C ASP A 654 -36.32 -13.43 -2.19
N ASP A 655 -37.52 -13.77 -2.67
CA ASP A 655 -38.23 -13.03 -3.72
C ASP A 655 -38.67 -11.64 -3.26
N LYS A 656 -38.75 -11.38 -1.95
CA LYS A 656 -38.99 -10.03 -1.43
C LYS A 656 -37.89 -9.00 -1.79
N TYR A 657 -36.70 -9.46 -2.18
CA TYR A 657 -35.61 -8.59 -2.66
C TYR A 657 -35.56 -8.50 -4.20
N LEU A 658 -36.46 -9.16 -4.92
CA LEU A 658 -36.50 -9.14 -6.38
C LEU A 658 -37.09 -7.82 -6.87
N ILE A 659 -36.33 -7.06 -7.66
CA ILE A 659 -36.79 -5.78 -8.24
C ILE A 659 -36.94 -5.85 -9.76
N TYR A 660 -36.24 -6.79 -10.40
CA TYR A 660 -36.36 -7.12 -11.82
C TYR A 660 -36.34 -8.63 -11.98
N ARG A 661 -37.23 -9.16 -12.80
CA ARG A 661 -37.09 -10.49 -13.38
C ARG A 661 -37.30 -10.33 -14.88
N LYS A 662 -36.38 -10.85 -15.67
CA LYS A 662 -36.59 -11.01 -17.09
C LYS A 662 -37.70 -12.04 -17.23
N ASP A 663 -38.90 -11.56 -17.47
CA ASP A 663 -40.09 -12.36 -17.34
C ASP A 663 -40.06 -13.62 -18.20
N THR A 664 -40.73 -14.64 -17.68
CA THR A 664 -41.79 -15.38 -18.37
C THR A 664 -42.84 -14.42 -19.00
N ILE A 665 -42.42 -13.46 -19.84
CA ILE A 665 -43.30 -12.80 -20.84
C ILE A 665 -43.24 -13.74 -22.04
N GLU A 666 -43.94 -14.85 -21.88
CA GLU A 666 -44.50 -15.76 -22.88
C GLU A 666 -44.96 -17.01 -22.12
N LYS A 667 -46.15 -16.92 -21.53
CA LYS A 667 -47.17 -17.97 -21.67
C LYS A 667 -48.55 -17.39 -21.43
#